data_AF-A0A5C8QD18-F1
#
_entry.id   AF-A0A5C8QD18-F1
#
_cell.length_a   1.000
_cell.length_b   1.000
_cell.length_c   1.000
_cell.angle_alpha   90.00
_cell.angle_beta   90.00
_cell.angle_gamma   90.00
#
_symmetry.space_group_name_H-M   'P 1'
#
loop_
_entity.id
_entity.type
_entity.pdbx_description
1 polymer ?
#
loop_
_entity_poly.entity_id
_entity_poly.type
_entity_poly.pdbx_seq_one_letter_code
_entity_poly.pdbx_strand_id
1 'polypeptide(L)'
;MKWHAHDIKTRGRAVRRAFVAVAGALLLAVTALPTGAGAAEKEEPAFKALLFTRAVGYVHGSIPNGIKMFEEEAAENGFEIVQSEDPTVFSDDNLAQYDAIVMLQNSGMVWDTEAQRQAMKTYVQSGKGVVAIHNTLDMGVEEAFPWWDETINGGAHMPTHSPGVLQGTAKVADQVHPSTKGLPELWERPEEWYNFDENPRGDVHVLVTADETTYNPGPDAMGADHPISWCRNTEGGKVWATAMGHDTPAYDEEAFRDHVVGGLQWAAGEKAGDCGGTDWGAYEKVTLDDNTADPMELDVADDGRAIYAQRGGELKIFDPASHSTVTAGKLDVYTGGEDGLVGMELDPDFAENNWIYLYYAPAAETKDVNRLSRFTLKGNTLDLTSEKKLLDVPAYRSRTFTEPGHTGGAVEFGPDGTLYLGVGDDVPPNLDPDWQGYAPIDWREGKEMLDAARTAGNTNDLRGKLLRIKPRSSGGYTIPKGNLFAKGTAKTRPEIYAMGFRNPFRFTVDQETGYVHLADYGPDRGLPTTDRGPEGLVEYNVIKKPANFGWPFCHGDNQPYAPYNPDTEEIGAKFDCADPTNPSPNNTGLTDLPPIQLPELWYGYGVSEYFPEMGEGGSAPMAGPVYRYDADNPSETKFPEYFDGAGFLYEWSRNYIKEVRFDQDEKLLKVNDFMDSVAFKSPMDMTFGPDGSLYVLEWGSEFGGGNNDSGLYRVDYAQGRRSPVAKAAASVTNGPLPLEVDFSSEGSADPDGDALTFEWDFDGDGTYDSTDENATHTYTEGGEFSAQLKVTDSSGKSGFANVPITAGNTAPKVTVDIPVNGKLIEFGDRIPYKITVTDPEDGTVDCSKVTINPALGHDDHEHPTNDIPGCEGTVDTGDLGGHPEGADLTYVLNAKYTDGGGDGAPALTGYGRSVLQPKLKQAEYHDDQSGTRIVDQAGAANGKRIGDISDGDWVAFEPMSVEGVDSVSYQVSSPYGVGAIELRAGAPDGELLATTPIPNTGDWDVYRPTDPVPVKAHDGTHKLYVVFTSPQNNAFDVDTVEFSGP
;
A
#
# COMPACT_ATOMS: atom_id res chain seq x y z
N MET A 1 -45.16 -30.93 -15.64
CA MET A 1 -46.62 -31.02 -15.32
C MET A 1 -46.78 -30.73 -13.83
N LYS A 2 -47.48 -29.66 -13.43
CA LYS A 2 -48.89 -29.67 -12.91
C LYS A 2 -49.01 -30.49 -11.59
N TRP A 3 -49.39 -29.98 -10.39
CA TRP A 3 -50.08 -28.76 -9.90
C TRP A 3 -49.60 -28.46 -8.44
N HIS A 4 -49.29 -27.24 -7.94
CA HIS A 4 -50.09 -26.01 -7.62
C HIS A 4 -50.57 -25.86 -6.15
N ALA A 5 -50.83 -24.59 -5.73
CA ALA A 5 -51.50 -24.09 -4.49
C ALA A 5 -50.64 -24.00 -3.19
N HIS A 6 -50.80 -23.03 -2.27
CA HIS A 6 -51.56 -21.74 -2.13
C HIS A 6 -50.96 -20.99 -0.89
N ASP A 7 -51.14 -19.70 -0.56
CA ASP A 7 -51.89 -18.52 -1.09
C ASP A 7 -51.14 -17.23 -0.62
N ILE A 8 -51.04 -16.17 -1.43
CA ILE A 8 -50.58 -14.83 -0.99
C ILE A 8 -51.80 -13.90 -0.84
N LYS A 9 -51.87 -13.09 0.23
CA LYS A 9 -52.85 -11.99 0.34
C LYS A 9 -52.26 -10.66 0.77
N THR A 10 -52.05 -9.81 -0.22
CA THR A 10 -51.87 -8.36 -0.11
C THR A 10 -53.22 -7.63 0.05
N ARG A 11 -53.19 -6.43 0.65
CA ARG A 11 -54.19 -5.33 0.50
C ARG A 11 -53.61 -4.06 1.16
N GLY A 12 -53.56 -2.88 0.53
CA GLY A 12 -53.73 -2.57 -0.89
C GLY A 12 -54.06 -1.09 -1.17
N ARG A 13 -54.29 -0.79 -2.46
CA ARG A 13 -55.18 0.29 -3.01
C ARG A 13 -54.71 1.75 -2.88
N ALA A 14 -54.89 2.62 -3.89
CA ALA A 14 -55.51 2.42 -5.22
C ALA A 14 -55.13 3.51 -6.25
N VAL A 15 -55.08 3.10 -7.52
CA VAL A 15 -55.15 3.98 -8.72
C VAL A 15 -56.58 3.94 -9.30
N ARG A 16 -57.08 5.06 -9.83
CA ARG A 16 -58.37 5.14 -10.56
C ARG A 16 -58.16 5.07 -12.08
N ARG A 17 -59.13 4.46 -12.78
CA ARG A 17 -59.14 4.17 -14.23
C ARG A 17 -59.94 5.20 -15.04
N ALA A 18 -59.66 5.33 -16.35
CA ALA A 18 -60.60 5.20 -17.51
C ALA A 18 -60.18 6.04 -18.73
N PHE A 19 -60.54 5.74 -20.00
CA PHE A 19 -60.69 4.47 -20.75
C PHE A 19 -60.93 4.82 -22.26
N VAL A 20 -60.10 4.31 -23.19
CA VAL A 20 -60.37 4.01 -24.64
C VAL A 20 -60.75 5.13 -25.65
N ALA A 21 -60.24 4.96 -26.88
CA ALA A 21 -60.36 5.83 -28.07
C ALA A 21 -61.55 5.50 -29.01
N VAL A 22 -61.72 6.26 -30.12
CA VAL A 22 -61.94 5.75 -31.51
C VAL A 22 -62.09 6.88 -32.57
N ALA A 23 -61.33 6.73 -33.67
CA ALA A 23 -61.47 7.17 -35.09
C ALA A 23 -62.24 8.46 -35.55
N GLY A 24 -61.71 9.08 -36.62
CA GLY A 24 -62.39 8.95 -37.93
C GLY A 24 -62.85 10.18 -38.73
N ALA A 25 -61.90 10.96 -39.29
CA ALA A 25 -61.89 11.56 -40.65
C ALA A 25 -63.02 12.49 -41.21
N LEU A 26 -62.53 13.48 -42.00
CA LEU A 26 -63.15 14.15 -43.18
C LEU A 26 -64.32 15.14 -43.02
N LEU A 27 -64.05 16.44 -43.29
CA LEU A 27 -64.54 17.13 -44.52
C LEU A 27 -63.85 18.50 -44.76
N LEU A 28 -63.61 18.83 -46.05
CA LEU A 28 -62.98 20.09 -46.51
C LEU A 28 -64.01 21.23 -46.64
N ALA A 29 -63.55 22.50 -46.55
CA ALA A 29 -63.48 23.44 -47.70
C ALA A 29 -63.23 24.93 -47.33
N VAL A 30 -62.24 25.57 -47.99
CA VAL A 30 -62.27 26.98 -48.53
C VAL A 30 -62.37 28.14 -47.51
N THR A 31 -61.52 29.18 -47.44
CA THR A 31 -60.37 29.68 -48.26
C THR A 31 -59.56 30.73 -47.48
N ALA A 32 -58.23 30.75 -47.62
CA ALA A 32 -57.39 31.96 -47.61
C ALA A 32 -55.99 31.67 -48.19
N LEU A 33 -55.38 32.64 -48.89
CA LEU A 33 -54.02 32.60 -49.44
C LEU A 33 -53.05 33.46 -48.57
N PRO A 34 -51.72 33.41 -48.75
CA PRO A 34 -50.78 33.37 -47.63
C PRO A 34 -50.26 34.72 -47.15
N THR A 35 -49.81 34.75 -45.89
CA THR A 35 -48.97 35.82 -45.34
C THR A 35 -47.94 35.23 -44.37
N GLY A 36 -46.67 35.55 -44.58
CA GLY A 36 -45.59 35.38 -43.60
C GLY A 36 -45.02 33.97 -43.48
N ALA A 37 -43.85 33.75 -44.05
CA ALA A 37 -42.91 32.84 -43.42
C ALA A 37 -42.49 33.49 -42.09
N GLY A 38 -42.83 32.87 -40.97
CA GLY A 38 -42.12 33.14 -39.72
C GLY A 38 -40.69 32.65 -39.91
N ALA A 39 -39.70 33.50 -39.62
CA ALA A 39 -38.33 33.04 -39.56
C ALA A 39 -38.24 31.96 -38.48
N ALA A 40 -37.52 30.88 -38.77
CA ALA A 40 -36.97 30.08 -37.68
C ALA A 40 -35.99 31.00 -36.94
N GLU A 41 -36.19 31.15 -35.63
CA GLU A 41 -35.11 31.65 -34.78
C GLU A 41 -33.95 30.66 -34.93
N LYS A 42 -32.77 31.16 -35.30
CA LYS A 42 -31.55 30.37 -35.16
C LYS A 42 -31.33 30.22 -33.67
N GLU A 43 -31.28 28.99 -33.17
CA GLU A 43 -30.64 28.74 -31.88
C GLU A 43 -29.21 29.25 -31.94
N GLU A 44 -28.76 29.89 -30.86
CA GLU A 44 -27.35 30.25 -30.70
C GLU A 44 -26.54 28.97 -30.44
N PRO A 45 -25.31 28.86 -30.95
CA PRO A 45 -24.51 27.65 -30.79
C PRO A 45 -24.19 27.42 -29.30
N ALA A 46 -24.11 26.14 -28.89
CA ALA A 46 -23.84 25.76 -27.50
C ALA A 46 -22.49 26.30 -26.99
N PHE A 47 -21.49 26.30 -27.86
CA PHE A 47 -20.17 26.91 -27.68
C PHE A 47 -19.56 27.23 -29.05
N LYS A 48 -18.44 27.96 -29.06
CA LYS A 48 -17.69 28.28 -30.28
C LYS A 48 -16.24 27.81 -30.19
N ALA A 49 -15.75 27.08 -31.20
CA ALA A 49 -14.39 26.54 -31.23
C ALA A 49 -13.58 26.95 -32.47
N LEU A 50 -12.26 27.03 -32.30
CA LEU A 50 -11.28 27.25 -33.37
C LEU A 50 -10.67 25.90 -33.77
N LEU A 51 -10.80 25.49 -35.02
CA LEU A 51 -10.08 24.32 -35.56
C LEU A 51 -8.81 24.78 -36.28
N PHE A 52 -7.65 24.47 -35.71
CA PHE A 52 -6.36 24.90 -36.22
C PHE A 52 -5.54 23.72 -36.77
N THR A 53 -5.24 23.75 -38.07
CA THR A 53 -4.66 22.61 -38.81
C THR A 53 -3.32 22.91 -39.47
N ARG A 54 -2.61 23.94 -39.01
CA ARG A 54 -1.30 24.31 -39.57
C ARG A 54 -0.26 23.24 -39.23
N ALA A 55 0.52 22.83 -40.22
CA ALA A 55 1.74 22.05 -40.04
C ALA A 55 2.92 22.73 -40.74
N VAL A 56 4.06 22.79 -40.03
CA VAL A 56 5.36 23.30 -40.49
C VAL A 56 6.35 22.15 -40.69
N GLY A 57 6.19 21.07 -39.91
CA GLY A 57 6.91 19.80 -40.04
C GLY A 57 6.24 18.83 -41.03
N TYR A 58 5.83 17.66 -40.55
CA TYR A 58 5.14 16.64 -41.34
C TYR A 58 3.66 17.01 -41.54
N VAL A 59 3.07 16.62 -42.67
CA VAL A 59 1.67 16.95 -43.02
C VAL A 59 0.87 15.66 -43.16
N HIS A 60 -0.02 15.42 -42.21
CA HIS A 60 -0.87 14.23 -42.17
C HIS A 60 -1.92 14.23 -43.29
N GLY A 61 -2.06 13.08 -43.96
CA GLY A 61 -3.06 12.87 -45.01
C GLY A 61 -4.52 12.91 -44.52
N SER A 62 -4.73 12.74 -43.22
CA SER A 62 -6.03 12.69 -42.54
C SER A 62 -6.61 14.07 -42.18
N ILE A 63 -5.84 15.16 -42.25
CA ILE A 63 -6.31 16.53 -41.94
C ILE A 63 -7.63 16.89 -42.64
N PRO A 64 -7.82 16.65 -43.97
CA PRO A 64 -9.08 16.96 -44.65
C PRO A 64 -10.28 16.17 -44.12
N ASN A 65 -10.05 14.96 -43.60
CA ASN A 65 -11.09 14.12 -43.02
C ASN A 65 -11.48 14.57 -41.62
N GLY A 66 -10.52 15.01 -40.80
CA GLY A 66 -10.81 15.66 -39.52
C GLY A 66 -11.54 16.98 -39.66
N ILE A 67 -11.18 17.82 -40.64
CA ILE A 67 -11.96 19.04 -40.96
C ILE A 67 -13.41 18.70 -41.34
N LYS A 68 -13.60 17.73 -42.26
CA LYS A 68 -14.94 17.26 -42.65
C LYS A 68 -15.73 16.74 -41.44
N MET A 69 -15.09 15.95 -40.58
CA MET A 69 -15.72 15.42 -39.37
C MET A 69 -16.22 16.57 -38.49
N PHE A 70 -15.38 17.55 -38.14
CA PHE A 70 -15.82 18.68 -37.32
C PHE A 70 -16.90 19.56 -37.98
N GLU A 71 -16.91 19.71 -39.32
CA GLU A 71 -18.00 20.39 -40.03
C GLU A 71 -19.35 19.63 -39.92
N GLU A 72 -19.31 18.30 -39.97
CA GLU A 72 -20.48 17.43 -39.79
C GLU A 72 -20.95 17.45 -38.31
N GLU A 73 -20.04 17.21 -37.36
CA GLU A 73 -20.34 17.16 -35.93
C GLU A 73 -20.83 18.52 -35.38
N ALA A 74 -20.32 19.65 -35.88
CA ALA A 74 -20.82 20.98 -35.52
C ALA A 74 -22.30 21.17 -35.92
N ALA A 75 -22.70 20.64 -37.08
CA ALA A 75 -24.07 20.70 -37.56
C ALA A 75 -25.01 19.74 -36.82
N GLU A 76 -24.51 18.60 -36.34
CA GLU A 76 -25.29 17.58 -35.64
C GLU A 76 -25.41 17.86 -34.13
N ASN A 77 -24.37 18.41 -33.50
CA ASN A 77 -24.31 18.70 -32.06
C ASN A 77 -24.54 20.19 -31.70
N GLY A 78 -24.70 21.08 -32.68
CA GLY A 78 -25.13 22.46 -32.46
C GLY A 78 -24.08 23.43 -31.92
N PHE A 79 -22.80 23.25 -32.28
CA PHE A 79 -21.71 24.19 -31.95
C PHE A 79 -21.19 24.94 -33.19
N GLU A 80 -20.48 26.06 -33.00
CA GLU A 80 -19.80 26.77 -34.09
C GLU A 80 -18.33 26.33 -34.17
N ILE A 81 -17.88 25.90 -35.35
CA ILE A 81 -16.46 25.63 -35.62
C ILE A 81 -15.92 26.62 -36.67
N VAL A 82 -14.75 27.20 -36.41
CA VAL A 82 -14.05 28.10 -37.35
C VAL A 82 -12.70 27.48 -37.69
N GLN A 83 -12.49 27.08 -38.94
CA GLN A 83 -11.20 26.51 -39.39
C GLN A 83 -10.19 27.60 -39.76
N SER A 84 -8.91 27.40 -39.41
CA SER A 84 -7.80 28.25 -39.83
C SER A 84 -6.47 27.49 -39.92
N GLU A 85 -5.59 27.94 -40.82
CA GLU A 85 -4.15 27.63 -40.85
C GLU A 85 -3.29 28.89 -40.62
N ASP A 86 -3.91 30.08 -40.53
CA ASP A 86 -3.23 31.36 -40.36
C ASP A 86 -2.87 31.55 -38.87
N PRO A 87 -1.57 31.61 -38.50
CA PRO A 87 -1.16 31.75 -37.11
C PRO A 87 -1.51 33.13 -36.51
N THR A 88 -1.91 34.13 -37.31
CA THR A 88 -2.30 35.44 -36.78
C THR A 88 -3.62 35.40 -35.98
N VAL A 89 -4.34 34.28 -35.98
CA VAL A 89 -5.48 34.03 -35.08
C VAL A 89 -5.08 33.94 -33.60
N PHE A 90 -3.81 33.63 -33.28
CA PHE A 90 -3.31 33.58 -31.91
C PHE A 90 -2.96 34.99 -31.41
N SER A 91 -3.98 35.69 -30.93
CA SER A 91 -3.89 36.95 -30.20
C SER A 91 -5.04 37.03 -29.20
N ASP A 92 -4.83 37.65 -28.04
CA ASP A 92 -5.80 37.68 -26.93
C ASP A 92 -7.21 38.11 -27.39
N ASP A 93 -7.31 39.22 -28.15
CA ASP A 93 -8.56 39.75 -28.72
C ASP A 93 -9.30 38.74 -29.61
N ASN A 94 -8.57 37.92 -30.36
CA ASN A 94 -9.17 36.96 -31.30
C ASN A 94 -9.45 35.60 -30.63
N LEU A 95 -8.61 35.15 -29.69
CA LEU A 95 -8.82 33.90 -28.96
C LEU A 95 -9.99 34.01 -27.97
N ALA A 96 -10.22 35.19 -27.38
CA ALA A 96 -11.31 35.44 -26.43
C ALA A 96 -12.75 35.22 -26.97
N GLN A 97 -12.93 35.00 -28.28
CA GLN A 97 -14.23 34.65 -28.88
C GLN A 97 -14.51 33.14 -28.89
N TYR A 98 -13.53 32.31 -28.51
CA TYR A 98 -13.63 30.85 -28.51
C TYR A 98 -13.69 30.30 -27.08
N ASP A 99 -14.40 29.19 -26.94
CA ASP A 99 -14.51 28.40 -25.72
C ASP A 99 -13.51 27.25 -25.70
N ALA A 100 -13.21 26.69 -26.88
CA ALA A 100 -12.16 25.70 -27.07
C ALA A 100 -11.33 25.95 -28.35
N ILE A 101 -10.06 25.54 -28.34
CA ILE A 101 -9.21 25.43 -29.53
C ILE A 101 -8.95 23.95 -29.79
N VAL A 102 -9.34 23.46 -30.97
CA VAL A 102 -8.96 22.16 -31.49
C VAL A 102 -7.67 22.31 -32.30
N MET A 103 -6.63 21.64 -31.83
CA MET A 103 -5.33 21.52 -32.45
C MET A 103 -5.25 20.12 -33.08
N LEU A 104 -5.46 20.05 -34.39
CA LEU A 104 -5.60 18.80 -35.14
C LEU A 104 -4.37 18.57 -36.02
N GLN A 105 -3.62 17.50 -35.73
CA GLN A 105 -2.49 17.04 -36.54
C GLN A 105 -1.41 18.12 -36.79
N ASN A 106 -1.21 19.01 -35.81
CA ASN A 106 -0.22 20.08 -35.91
C ASN A 106 1.20 19.50 -35.79
N SER A 107 2.18 20.09 -36.49
CA SER A 107 3.57 19.60 -36.50
C SER A 107 4.55 20.76 -36.67
N GLY A 108 5.62 20.80 -35.87
CA GLY A 108 6.59 21.90 -35.81
C GLY A 108 6.05 23.15 -35.10
N MET A 109 6.90 24.18 -34.99
CA MET A 109 6.56 25.46 -34.37
C MET A 109 5.51 26.23 -35.20
N VAL A 110 4.22 26.01 -34.89
CA VAL A 110 3.09 26.65 -35.59
C VAL A 110 2.85 28.11 -35.22
N TRP A 111 3.53 28.64 -34.21
CA TRP A 111 3.48 30.05 -33.81
C TRP A 111 4.74 30.79 -34.29
N ASP A 112 4.58 31.70 -35.24
CA ASP A 112 5.69 32.45 -35.86
C ASP A 112 6.40 33.41 -34.87
N THR A 113 5.74 33.78 -33.76
CA THR A 113 6.19 34.82 -32.82
C THR A 113 5.91 34.47 -31.35
N GLU A 114 6.69 35.08 -30.45
CA GLU A 114 6.50 34.94 -29.00
C GLU A 114 5.14 35.46 -28.52
N ALA A 115 4.61 36.52 -29.16
CA ALA A 115 3.31 37.07 -28.81
C ALA A 115 2.16 36.06 -29.04
N GLN A 116 2.27 35.21 -30.07
CA GLN A 116 1.29 34.15 -30.35
C GLN A 116 1.38 33.00 -29.35
N ARG A 117 2.60 32.61 -28.94
CA ARG A 117 2.81 31.64 -27.84
C ARG A 117 2.27 32.18 -26.51
N GLN A 118 2.54 33.44 -26.19
CA GLN A 118 2.00 34.07 -24.98
C GLN A 118 0.47 34.19 -25.04
N ALA A 119 -0.14 34.45 -26.20
CA ALA A 119 -1.59 34.44 -26.34
C ALA A 119 -2.19 33.04 -26.07
N MET A 120 -1.51 31.97 -26.48
CA MET A 120 -1.92 30.59 -26.15
C MET A 120 -1.87 30.33 -24.63
N LYS A 121 -0.78 30.74 -23.95
CA LYS A 121 -0.67 30.69 -22.49
C LYS A 121 -1.79 31.45 -21.79
N THR A 122 -1.97 32.72 -22.15
CA THR A 122 -3.01 33.59 -21.59
C THR A 122 -4.41 33.03 -21.81
N TYR A 123 -4.65 32.34 -22.92
CA TYR A 123 -5.93 31.70 -23.22
C TYR A 123 -6.21 30.52 -22.27
N VAL A 124 -5.27 29.60 -22.06
CA VAL A 124 -5.39 28.51 -21.06
C VAL A 124 -5.59 29.12 -19.66
N GLN A 125 -4.75 30.09 -19.28
CA GLN A 125 -4.81 30.82 -18.01
C GLN A 125 -6.12 31.61 -17.79
N SER A 126 -6.90 31.83 -18.84
CA SER A 126 -8.24 32.45 -18.75
C SER A 126 -9.37 31.45 -18.50
N GLY A 127 -9.06 30.16 -18.32
CA GLY A 127 -10.02 29.10 -18.05
C GLY A 127 -10.66 28.50 -19.29
N LYS A 128 -9.98 28.53 -20.44
CA LYS A 128 -10.50 28.05 -21.73
C LYS A 128 -9.95 26.68 -22.14
N GLY A 129 -10.65 26.04 -23.08
CA GLY A 129 -10.40 24.65 -23.48
C GLY A 129 -9.38 24.47 -24.61
N VAL A 130 -8.60 23.39 -24.54
CA VAL A 130 -7.72 22.90 -25.61
C VAL A 130 -8.01 21.43 -25.89
N VAL A 131 -8.10 21.07 -27.17
CA VAL A 131 -8.29 19.70 -27.67
C VAL A 131 -7.11 19.37 -28.58
N ALA A 132 -6.27 18.41 -28.19
CA ALA A 132 -5.07 17.99 -28.93
C ALA A 132 -5.26 16.60 -29.55
N ILE A 133 -4.97 16.45 -30.85
CA ILE A 133 -5.23 15.21 -31.60
C ILE A 133 -3.98 14.76 -32.39
N HIS A 134 -3.54 13.52 -32.12
CA HIS A 134 -2.44 12.79 -32.74
C HIS A 134 -1.12 13.58 -32.77
N ASN A 135 -0.61 14.01 -33.95
CA ASN A 135 0.70 14.68 -34.04
C ASN A 135 0.76 16.01 -33.26
N THR A 136 -0.37 16.55 -32.80
CA THR A 136 -0.37 17.66 -31.84
C THR A 136 0.34 17.33 -30.52
N LEU A 137 0.47 16.04 -30.17
CA LEU A 137 1.25 15.52 -29.04
C LEU A 137 2.72 15.22 -29.41
N ASP A 138 3.09 15.31 -30.70
CA ASP A 138 4.46 15.18 -31.25
C ASP A 138 4.77 16.39 -32.15
N MET A 139 4.81 17.59 -31.55
CA MET A 139 5.05 18.80 -32.33
C MET A 139 6.53 19.04 -32.64
N GLY A 140 7.48 18.37 -31.99
CA GLY A 140 8.92 18.62 -32.18
C GLY A 140 9.31 20.06 -31.84
N VAL A 141 8.85 20.54 -30.67
CA VAL A 141 9.01 21.92 -30.18
C VAL A 141 9.49 22.01 -28.73
N GLU A 142 9.67 20.88 -28.05
CA GLU A 142 10.06 20.71 -26.66
C GLU A 142 11.27 21.57 -26.25
N GLU A 143 12.35 21.62 -27.03
CA GLU A 143 13.51 22.49 -26.75
C GLU A 143 13.19 24.00 -26.80
N ALA A 144 12.18 24.40 -27.58
CA ALA A 144 11.90 25.80 -27.93
C ALA A 144 10.64 26.36 -27.22
N PHE A 145 9.73 25.49 -26.80
CA PHE A 145 8.49 25.83 -26.11
C PHE A 145 8.00 24.64 -25.24
N PRO A 146 8.79 24.21 -24.23
CA PRO A 146 8.52 23.01 -23.42
C PRO A 146 7.16 23.05 -22.72
N TRP A 147 6.67 24.26 -22.42
CA TRP A 147 5.32 24.51 -21.91
C TRP A 147 4.20 23.79 -22.68
N TRP A 148 4.37 23.55 -23.99
CA TRP A 148 3.37 22.81 -24.75
C TRP A 148 3.19 21.40 -24.19
N ASP A 149 4.26 20.63 -24.09
CA ASP A 149 4.22 19.23 -23.68
C ASP A 149 4.00 19.13 -22.15
N GLU A 150 4.60 20.03 -21.35
CA GLU A 150 4.28 20.23 -19.92
C GLU A 150 2.77 20.42 -19.67
N THR A 151 2.07 21.19 -20.52
CA THR A 151 0.65 21.53 -20.34
C THR A 151 -0.30 20.52 -20.98
N ILE A 152 0.05 20.00 -22.16
CA ILE A 152 -0.83 19.17 -22.99
C ILE A 152 -0.65 17.68 -22.69
N ASN A 153 0.59 17.23 -22.54
CA ASN A 153 0.95 15.83 -22.35
C ASN A 153 1.28 15.49 -20.89
N GLY A 154 1.33 16.49 -20.00
CA GLY A 154 1.79 16.33 -18.63
C GLY A 154 3.31 16.13 -18.51
N GLY A 155 4.07 16.61 -19.51
CA GLY A 155 5.53 16.46 -19.56
C GLY A 155 6.03 15.33 -20.47
N ALA A 156 5.16 14.38 -20.85
CA ALA A 156 5.53 13.27 -21.72
C ALA A 156 5.75 13.71 -23.19
N HIS A 157 6.76 13.15 -23.85
CA HIS A 157 7.07 13.36 -25.28
C HIS A 157 6.98 12.03 -26.04
N MET A 158 6.79 12.07 -27.36
CA MET A 158 6.76 10.87 -28.21
C MET A 158 8.12 10.63 -28.89
N PRO A 159 8.97 9.72 -28.38
CA PRO A 159 10.21 9.34 -29.06
C PRO A 159 9.99 8.39 -30.26
N THR A 160 9.06 7.44 -30.15
CA THR A 160 8.75 6.46 -31.19
C THR A 160 7.30 6.00 -31.18
N HIS A 161 6.91 5.25 -32.21
CA HIS A 161 5.57 4.73 -32.39
C HIS A 161 5.62 3.33 -33.03
N SER A 162 4.49 2.63 -33.05
CA SER A 162 4.33 1.35 -33.74
C SER A 162 4.76 1.45 -35.22
N PRO A 163 5.27 0.37 -35.85
CA PRO A 163 5.79 0.40 -37.22
C PRO A 163 4.68 0.55 -38.27
N GLY A 164 4.16 1.78 -38.38
CA GLY A 164 2.94 2.15 -39.09
C GLY A 164 1.67 1.79 -38.33
N VAL A 165 0.53 1.99 -39.00
CA VAL A 165 -0.81 1.69 -38.50
C VAL A 165 -1.00 0.19 -38.30
N LEU A 166 -1.24 -0.25 -37.06
CA LEU A 166 -1.48 -1.64 -36.66
C LEU A 166 -2.85 -1.78 -35.98
N GLN A 167 -3.50 -2.92 -36.20
CA GLN A 167 -4.64 -3.33 -35.38
C GLN A 167 -4.14 -3.63 -33.96
N GLY A 168 -4.80 -3.06 -32.95
CA GLY A 168 -4.58 -3.32 -31.54
C GLY A 168 -5.87 -3.07 -30.75
N THR A 169 -5.78 -3.16 -29.42
CA THR A 169 -6.88 -2.91 -28.49
C THR A 169 -6.58 -1.71 -27.62
N ALA A 170 -7.50 -0.75 -27.57
CA ALA A 170 -7.52 0.31 -26.58
C ALA A 170 -8.49 -0.08 -25.44
N LYS A 171 -8.03 -0.02 -24.19
CA LYS A 171 -8.81 -0.20 -22.97
C LYS A 171 -9.35 1.16 -22.53
N VAL A 172 -10.67 1.30 -22.49
CA VAL A 172 -11.34 2.54 -22.05
C VAL A 172 -11.39 2.51 -20.51
N ALA A 173 -10.39 3.17 -19.90
CA ALA A 173 -10.10 3.10 -18.47
C ALA A 173 -11.11 3.89 -17.64
N ASP A 174 -11.54 5.07 -18.11
CA ASP A 174 -12.67 5.82 -17.56
C ASP A 174 -13.93 5.56 -18.40
N GLN A 175 -15.05 5.23 -17.75
CA GLN A 175 -16.36 4.98 -18.41
C GLN A 175 -17.39 6.10 -18.15
N VAL A 176 -16.98 7.19 -17.50
CA VAL A 176 -17.87 8.22 -16.92
C VAL A 176 -17.78 9.54 -17.70
N HIS A 177 -16.57 9.95 -18.06
CA HIS A 177 -16.22 11.20 -18.71
C HIS A 177 -16.93 11.34 -20.07
N PRO A 178 -17.35 12.56 -20.48
CA PRO A 178 -18.11 12.77 -21.72
C PRO A 178 -17.50 12.22 -23.01
N SER A 179 -16.18 12.06 -23.08
CA SER A 179 -15.47 11.48 -24.24
C SER A 179 -15.38 9.95 -24.23
N THR A 180 -15.71 9.28 -23.15
CA THR A 180 -15.55 7.81 -23.03
C THR A 180 -16.86 7.12 -22.70
N LYS A 181 -17.81 7.84 -22.10
CA LYS A 181 -19.18 7.41 -21.81
C LYS A 181 -19.93 6.93 -23.05
N GLY A 182 -19.94 5.62 -23.26
CA GLY A 182 -20.61 4.94 -24.38
C GLY A 182 -19.68 4.21 -25.34
N LEU A 183 -18.35 4.35 -25.20
CA LEU A 183 -17.36 3.58 -25.94
C LEU A 183 -17.34 2.11 -25.47
N PRO A 184 -16.90 1.15 -26.31
CA PRO A 184 -16.65 -0.21 -25.86
C PRO A 184 -15.45 -0.23 -24.89
N GLU A 185 -15.59 -0.97 -23.79
CA GLU A 185 -14.54 -1.17 -22.76
C GLU A 185 -13.22 -1.71 -23.34
N LEU A 186 -13.33 -2.66 -24.29
CA LEU A 186 -12.25 -3.13 -25.14
C LEU A 186 -12.52 -2.67 -26.58
N TRP A 187 -11.76 -1.67 -27.04
CA TRP A 187 -11.91 -1.06 -28.35
C TRP A 187 -10.84 -1.57 -29.32
N GLU A 188 -11.18 -2.61 -30.10
CA GLU A 188 -10.34 -3.09 -31.20
C GLU A 188 -10.34 -2.06 -32.35
N ARG A 189 -9.21 -1.40 -32.60
CA ARG A 189 -9.05 -0.43 -33.70
C ARG A 189 -7.66 -0.49 -34.37
N PRO A 190 -7.53 -0.04 -35.63
CA PRO A 190 -6.23 0.29 -36.22
C PRO A 190 -5.77 1.67 -35.74
N GLU A 191 -4.50 1.80 -35.37
CA GLU A 191 -3.86 3.09 -35.04
C GLU A 191 -2.35 3.04 -35.28
N GLU A 192 -1.71 4.20 -35.47
CA GLU A 192 -0.26 4.34 -35.24
C GLU A 192 -0.04 4.67 -33.76
N TRP A 193 0.27 3.65 -32.97
CA TRP A 193 0.32 3.74 -31.51
C TRP A 193 1.60 4.46 -31.09
N TYR A 194 1.47 5.68 -30.56
CA TYR A 194 2.57 6.47 -30.03
C TYR A 194 3.05 5.90 -28.70
N ASN A 195 4.36 5.68 -28.55
CA ASN A 195 4.98 5.38 -27.27
C ASN A 195 5.51 6.69 -26.69
N PHE A 196 5.37 6.90 -25.38
CA PHE A 196 5.89 8.08 -24.70
C PHE A 196 7.16 7.74 -23.91
N ASP A 197 8.05 8.73 -23.73
CA ASP A 197 9.28 8.60 -22.94
C ASP A 197 9.02 8.45 -21.43
N GLU A 198 7.92 9.05 -20.94
CA GLU A 198 7.42 8.96 -19.58
C GLU A 198 5.93 8.58 -19.56
N ASN A 199 5.46 7.91 -18.49
CA ASN A 199 4.05 7.60 -18.32
C ASN A 199 3.32 8.83 -17.73
N PRO A 200 2.33 9.43 -18.41
CA PRO A 200 1.68 10.64 -17.92
C PRO A 200 0.67 10.39 -16.77
N ARG A 201 0.34 9.14 -16.44
CA ARG A 201 -0.54 8.82 -15.29
C ARG A 201 0.07 9.38 -14.01
N GLY A 202 -0.78 9.94 -13.14
CA GLY A 202 -0.36 10.67 -11.93
C GLY A 202 -0.26 12.17 -12.15
N ASP A 203 0.03 12.60 -13.38
CA ASP A 203 0.04 13.99 -13.83
C ASP A 203 -1.18 14.35 -14.72
N VAL A 204 -1.91 13.34 -15.20
CA VAL A 204 -3.12 13.52 -16.03
C VAL A 204 -4.22 12.54 -15.60
N HIS A 205 -5.48 12.89 -15.85
CA HIS A 205 -6.56 11.92 -15.74
C HIS A 205 -6.63 11.06 -17.02
N VAL A 206 -6.20 9.80 -16.92
CA VAL A 206 -6.14 8.85 -18.03
C VAL A 206 -7.53 8.32 -18.36
N LEU A 207 -7.93 8.52 -19.61
CA LEU A 207 -9.23 8.13 -20.15
C LEU A 207 -9.15 6.81 -20.92
N VAL A 208 -8.06 6.59 -21.67
CA VAL A 208 -7.85 5.42 -22.53
C VAL A 208 -6.37 4.99 -22.50
N THR A 209 -6.13 3.68 -22.37
CA THR A 209 -4.81 3.03 -22.34
C THR A 209 -4.71 2.01 -23.48
N ALA A 210 -3.55 1.83 -24.11
CA ALA A 210 -3.33 0.80 -25.13
C ALA A 210 -2.97 -0.56 -24.49
N ASP A 211 -3.26 -1.66 -25.18
CA ASP A 211 -2.82 -3.01 -24.80
C ASP A 211 -1.73 -3.51 -25.75
N GLU A 212 -0.46 -3.29 -25.36
CA GLU A 212 0.71 -3.68 -26.15
C GLU A 212 0.80 -5.18 -26.45
N THR A 213 0.11 -6.05 -25.68
CA THR A 213 0.08 -7.50 -25.97
C THR A 213 -0.65 -7.83 -27.27
N THR A 214 -1.42 -6.88 -27.82
CA THR A 214 -2.27 -7.05 -29.00
C THR A 214 -1.63 -6.59 -30.31
N TYR A 215 -0.51 -5.85 -30.26
CA TYR A 215 0.20 -5.35 -31.44
C TYR A 215 1.73 -5.48 -31.27
N ASN A 216 2.49 -4.79 -32.13
CA ASN A 216 3.94 -4.66 -31.98
C ASN A 216 4.27 -3.19 -31.68
N PRO A 217 4.56 -2.82 -30.42
CA PRO A 217 4.80 -1.42 -30.04
C PRO A 217 6.09 -0.83 -30.61
N GLY A 218 7.06 -1.68 -30.98
CA GLY A 218 8.34 -1.24 -31.51
C GLY A 218 9.47 -1.29 -30.48
N PRO A 219 10.51 -0.44 -30.59
CA PRO A 219 11.71 -0.54 -29.76
C PRO A 219 11.55 0.02 -28.35
N ASP A 220 10.72 1.05 -28.15
CA ASP A 220 10.55 1.77 -26.88
C ASP A 220 9.12 1.56 -26.36
N ALA A 221 8.76 0.29 -26.17
CA ALA A 221 7.48 -0.14 -25.65
C ALA A 221 7.25 0.39 -24.22
N MET A 222 6.06 0.91 -23.91
CA MET A 222 5.71 1.40 -22.57
C MET A 222 5.39 0.25 -21.59
N GLY A 223 5.11 -0.94 -22.13
CA GLY A 223 4.82 -2.14 -21.36
C GLY A 223 3.35 -2.23 -20.94
N ALA A 224 3.14 -2.48 -19.65
CA ALA A 224 1.83 -2.89 -19.16
C ALA A 224 0.82 -1.73 -19.04
N ASP A 225 1.28 -0.52 -18.71
CA ASP A 225 0.45 0.69 -18.70
C ASP A 225 0.94 1.68 -19.76
N HIS A 226 0.04 2.03 -20.67
CA HIS A 226 0.31 2.83 -21.85
C HIS A 226 -0.84 3.82 -22.10
N PRO A 227 -0.94 4.93 -21.35
CA PRO A 227 -1.95 5.94 -21.62
C PRO A 227 -1.84 6.52 -23.03
N ILE A 228 -2.97 6.63 -23.72
CA ILE A 228 -3.06 7.19 -25.09
C ILE A 228 -4.14 8.25 -25.23
N SER A 229 -4.96 8.50 -24.21
CA SER A 229 -5.86 9.66 -24.15
C SER A 229 -6.13 10.05 -22.71
N TRP A 230 -6.20 11.35 -22.46
CA TRP A 230 -6.33 11.92 -21.13
C TRP A 230 -7.01 13.29 -21.16
N CYS A 231 -7.40 13.77 -19.99
CA CYS A 231 -7.68 15.16 -19.76
C CYS A 231 -6.82 15.71 -18.61
N ARG A 232 -6.69 17.04 -18.51
CA ARG A 232 -6.05 17.73 -17.38
C ARG A 232 -6.76 19.06 -17.12
N ASN A 233 -6.96 19.41 -15.85
CA ASN A 233 -7.26 20.78 -15.44
C ASN A 233 -5.93 21.46 -15.08
N THR A 234 -5.43 22.39 -15.91
CA THR A 234 -4.08 22.95 -15.75
C THR A 234 -4.01 24.43 -16.08
N GLU A 235 -3.21 25.17 -15.30
CA GLU A 235 -3.19 26.65 -15.28
C GLU A 235 -4.58 27.32 -15.16
N GLY A 236 -5.60 26.58 -14.68
CA GLY A 236 -7.00 26.99 -14.62
C GLY A 236 -7.83 26.68 -15.88
N GLY A 237 -7.19 26.29 -16.99
CA GLY A 237 -7.83 25.86 -18.23
C GLY A 237 -8.11 24.35 -18.28
N LYS A 238 -8.78 23.92 -19.37
CA LYS A 238 -9.14 22.52 -19.60
C LYS A 238 -8.39 21.96 -20.81
N VAL A 239 -7.67 20.87 -20.63
CA VAL A 239 -6.97 20.16 -21.71
C VAL A 239 -7.60 18.79 -21.90
N TRP A 240 -7.89 18.42 -23.14
CA TRP A 240 -8.19 17.05 -23.55
C TRP A 240 -7.24 16.67 -24.67
N ALA A 241 -6.63 15.49 -24.59
CA ALA A 241 -5.65 15.03 -25.55
C ALA A 241 -5.88 13.57 -25.94
N THR A 242 -5.60 13.24 -27.19
CA THR A 242 -5.58 11.87 -27.69
C THR A 242 -4.43 11.65 -28.67
N ALA A 243 -3.67 10.58 -28.46
CA ALA A 243 -2.70 10.07 -29.41
C ALA A 243 -3.37 9.36 -30.62
N MET A 244 -4.69 9.15 -30.60
CA MET A 244 -5.42 8.52 -31.70
C MET A 244 -5.75 9.51 -32.83
N GLY A 245 -5.93 9.00 -34.05
CA GLY A 245 -6.38 9.76 -35.22
C GLY A 245 -5.36 9.89 -36.34
N HIS A 246 -4.35 9.01 -36.44
CA HIS A 246 -3.38 9.01 -37.54
C HIS A 246 -4.07 8.91 -38.90
N ASP A 247 -4.81 7.81 -39.11
CA ASP A 247 -5.25 7.38 -40.42
C ASP A 247 -6.61 7.99 -40.82
N THR A 248 -6.81 8.06 -42.13
CA THR A 248 -8.01 8.59 -42.78
C THR A 248 -9.32 7.93 -42.30
N PRO A 249 -9.41 6.58 -42.12
CA PRO A 249 -10.65 5.92 -41.74
C PRO A 249 -11.14 6.23 -40.31
N ALA A 250 -10.27 6.66 -39.39
CA ALA A 250 -10.65 6.95 -38.00
C ALA A 250 -11.77 8.01 -37.94
N TYR A 251 -11.74 9.01 -38.81
CA TYR A 251 -12.71 10.12 -38.85
C TYR A 251 -14.08 9.73 -39.46
N ASP A 252 -14.23 8.50 -39.96
CA ASP A 252 -15.50 7.88 -40.34
C ASP A 252 -15.98 6.84 -39.29
N GLU A 253 -15.23 6.61 -38.21
CA GLU A 253 -15.57 5.70 -37.10
C GLU A 253 -16.42 6.40 -36.04
N GLU A 254 -17.61 5.86 -35.75
CA GLU A 254 -18.58 6.40 -34.77
C GLU A 254 -17.96 6.54 -33.36
N ALA A 255 -17.27 5.50 -32.87
CA ALA A 255 -16.60 5.53 -31.57
C ALA A 255 -15.51 6.62 -31.46
N PHE A 256 -14.72 6.85 -32.53
CA PHE A 256 -13.70 7.91 -32.51
C PHE A 256 -14.31 9.32 -32.61
N ARG A 257 -15.40 9.46 -33.37
CA ARG A 257 -16.18 10.71 -33.42
C ARG A 257 -16.75 11.07 -32.05
N ASP A 258 -17.45 10.14 -31.42
CA ASP A 258 -18.01 10.32 -30.07
C ASP A 258 -16.91 10.69 -29.05
N HIS A 259 -15.74 10.04 -29.16
CA HIS A 259 -14.58 10.33 -28.31
C HIS A 259 -14.11 11.78 -28.45
N VAL A 260 -13.82 12.22 -29.68
CA VAL A 260 -13.31 13.57 -29.95
C VAL A 260 -14.36 14.65 -29.67
N VAL A 261 -15.63 14.42 -30.00
CA VAL A 261 -16.72 15.38 -29.76
C VAL A 261 -17.04 15.51 -28.28
N GLY A 262 -17.08 14.41 -27.52
CA GLY A 262 -17.25 14.43 -26.08
C GLY A 262 -16.11 15.15 -25.36
N GLY A 263 -14.87 14.97 -25.84
CA GLY A 263 -13.69 15.69 -25.36
C GLY A 263 -13.79 17.19 -25.59
N LEU A 264 -14.17 17.60 -26.81
CA LEU A 264 -14.41 19.00 -27.17
C LEU A 264 -15.54 19.64 -26.34
N GLN A 265 -16.66 18.94 -26.14
CA GLN A 265 -17.78 19.41 -25.33
C GLN A 265 -17.39 19.62 -23.86
N TRP A 266 -16.58 18.72 -23.29
CA TRP A 266 -16.05 18.89 -21.94
C TRP A 266 -15.04 20.05 -21.85
N ALA A 267 -14.10 20.14 -22.80
CA ALA A 267 -13.07 21.17 -22.82
C ALA A 267 -13.66 22.59 -23.02
N ALA A 268 -14.70 22.72 -23.84
CA ALA A 268 -15.46 23.96 -24.02
C ALA A 268 -16.36 24.32 -22.81
N GLY A 269 -16.52 23.41 -21.84
CA GLY A 269 -17.38 23.60 -20.67
C GLY A 269 -18.89 23.38 -20.92
N GLU A 270 -19.27 22.79 -22.06
CA GLU A 270 -20.65 22.42 -22.38
C GLU A 270 -21.10 21.20 -21.55
N LYS A 271 -20.21 20.22 -21.37
CA LYS A 271 -20.43 19.06 -20.49
C LYS A 271 -19.54 19.08 -19.25
N ALA A 272 -20.13 18.67 -18.13
CA ALA A 272 -19.40 18.34 -16.91
C ALA A 272 -18.75 16.94 -17.03
N GLY A 273 -17.63 16.76 -16.34
CA GLY A 273 -16.89 15.51 -16.24
C GLY A 273 -15.75 15.73 -15.25
N ASP A 274 -15.50 14.75 -14.38
CA ASP A 274 -14.33 14.76 -13.52
C ASP A 274 -13.05 14.64 -14.37
N CYS A 275 -11.94 15.15 -13.84
CA CYS A 275 -10.65 15.11 -14.51
C CYS A 275 -9.49 15.13 -13.51
N GLY A 276 -9.70 14.53 -12.33
CA GLY A 276 -8.67 14.34 -11.30
C GLY A 276 -8.53 12.88 -10.84
N GLY A 277 -9.37 11.96 -11.34
CA GLY A 277 -9.38 10.54 -10.96
C GLY A 277 -8.01 9.85 -10.91
N THR A 278 -7.08 10.19 -11.81
CA THR A 278 -5.70 9.68 -11.81
C THR A 278 -4.63 10.77 -11.85
N ASP A 279 -4.97 11.98 -11.38
CA ASP A 279 -4.03 13.06 -11.10
C ASP A 279 -3.72 12.98 -9.60
N TRP A 280 -2.51 12.54 -9.23
CA TRP A 280 -2.12 12.36 -7.84
C TRP A 280 -1.96 13.69 -7.10
N GLY A 281 -1.77 14.80 -7.83
CA GLY A 281 -1.84 16.16 -7.27
C GLY A 281 -3.24 16.57 -6.80
N ALA A 282 -4.28 15.86 -7.25
CA ALA A 282 -5.66 16.06 -6.80
C ALA A 282 -6.01 15.32 -5.48
N TYR A 283 -5.09 14.54 -4.90
CA TYR A 283 -5.29 13.82 -3.64
C TYR A 283 -4.39 14.36 -2.52
N GLU A 284 -4.81 14.18 -1.27
CA GLU A 284 -3.99 14.44 -0.09
C GLU A 284 -4.09 13.31 0.95
N LYS A 285 -2.95 12.91 1.53
CA LYS A 285 -2.87 11.97 2.65
C LYS A 285 -2.79 12.77 3.96
N VAL A 286 -3.93 12.89 4.64
CA VAL A 286 -4.09 13.60 5.91
C VAL A 286 -3.75 12.66 7.06
N THR A 287 -2.84 13.07 7.96
CA THR A 287 -2.60 12.37 9.23
C THR A 287 -3.78 12.56 10.18
N LEU A 288 -4.33 11.47 10.71
CA LEU A 288 -5.32 11.52 11.78
C LEU A 288 -4.70 11.16 13.14
N ASP A 289 -3.78 10.19 13.16
CA ASP A 289 -3.01 9.78 14.33
C ASP A 289 -1.65 9.21 13.89
N ASP A 290 -0.54 9.82 14.29
CA ASP A 290 0.84 9.35 14.05
C ASP A 290 1.51 8.81 15.33
N ASN A 291 0.71 8.46 16.36
CA ASN A 291 1.14 7.86 17.62
C ASN A 291 0.44 6.51 17.86
N THR A 292 0.42 5.66 16.82
CA THR A 292 -0.10 4.29 16.91
C THR A 292 0.97 3.30 17.38
N ALA A 293 0.56 2.11 17.80
CA ALA A 293 1.49 1.02 18.10
C ALA A 293 0.90 -0.30 17.60
N ASP A 294 1.55 -0.91 16.62
CA ASP A 294 1.12 -2.14 15.94
C ASP A 294 -0.36 -2.09 15.51
N PRO A 295 -0.78 -1.07 14.73
CA PRO A 295 -2.14 -1.00 14.21
C PRO A 295 -2.46 -2.26 13.39
N MET A 296 -3.72 -2.70 13.40
CA MET A 296 -4.13 -3.99 12.82
C MET A 296 -5.27 -3.85 11.81
N GLU A 297 -6.48 -3.50 12.27
CA GLU A 297 -7.69 -3.42 11.44
C GLU A 297 -8.52 -2.22 11.91
N LEU A 298 -9.22 -1.55 11.00
CA LEU A 298 -9.98 -0.32 11.23
C LEU A 298 -11.39 -0.40 10.65
N ASP A 299 -12.32 0.32 11.25
CA ASP A 299 -13.65 0.59 10.67
C ASP A 299 -14.13 2.00 11.05
N VAL A 300 -14.96 2.62 10.21
CA VAL A 300 -15.39 4.02 10.33
C VAL A 300 -16.91 4.09 10.52
N ALA A 301 -17.34 4.54 11.69
CA ALA A 301 -18.76 4.67 12.01
C ALA A 301 -19.46 5.78 11.21
N ASP A 302 -20.78 5.69 11.03
CA ASP A 302 -21.66 6.72 10.41
C ASP A 302 -21.45 8.16 10.94
N ASP A 303 -20.93 8.31 12.16
CA ASP A 303 -20.62 9.61 12.78
C ASP A 303 -19.20 10.13 12.52
N GLY A 304 -18.44 9.44 11.66
CA GLY A 304 -17.09 9.79 11.21
C GLY A 304 -15.96 9.35 12.16
N ARG A 305 -16.27 8.71 13.30
CA ARG A 305 -15.25 8.16 14.19
C ARG A 305 -14.59 6.94 13.55
N ALA A 306 -13.28 7.04 13.30
CA ALA A 306 -12.46 5.92 12.90
C ALA A 306 -12.02 5.14 14.15
N ILE A 307 -12.34 3.86 14.18
CA ILE A 307 -12.11 2.95 15.30
C ILE A 307 -11.13 1.90 14.82
N TYR A 308 -10.03 1.68 15.55
CA TYR A 308 -9.00 0.74 15.11
C TYR A 308 -8.42 -0.12 16.24
N ALA A 309 -8.04 -1.34 15.87
CA ALA A 309 -7.36 -2.30 16.72
C ALA A 309 -5.85 -2.10 16.70
N GLN A 310 -5.21 -2.33 17.84
CA GLN A 310 -3.75 -2.50 17.96
C GLN A 310 -3.43 -3.90 18.48
N ARG A 311 -2.37 -4.53 17.95
CA ARG A 311 -1.97 -5.91 18.28
C ARG A 311 -1.80 -6.14 19.78
N GLY A 312 -1.33 -5.13 20.52
CA GLY A 312 -1.16 -5.12 21.98
C GLY A 312 -2.44 -5.26 22.81
N GLY A 313 -3.62 -5.27 22.17
CA GLY A 313 -4.92 -5.45 22.79
C GLY A 313 -5.73 -4.16 22.96
N GLU A 314 -5.15 -3.00 22.68
CA GLU A 314 -5.83 -1.71 22.69
C GLU A 314 -6.85 -1.59 21.54
N LEU A 315 -8.01 -1.04 21.86
CA LEU A 315 -8.95 -0.47 20.91
C LEU A 315 -8.87 1.05 20.99
N LYS A 316 -8.68 1.71 19.85
CA LYS A 316 -8.45 3.15 19.71
C LYS A 316 -9.58 3.79 18.92
N ILE A 317 -9.84 5.07 19.15
CA ILE A 317 -10.88 5.84 18.46
C ILE A 317 -10.34 7.23 18.16
N PHE A 318 -10.21 7.57 16.88
CA PHE A 318 -10.05 8.96 16.43
C PHE A 318 -11.42 9.63 16.39
N ASP A 319 -11.56 10.78 17.05
CA ASP A 319 -12.78 11.58 17.07
C ASP A 319 -12.64 12.81 16.15
N PRO A 320 -13.37 12.87 15.02
CA PRO A 320 -13.27 13.98 14.07
C PRO A 320 -13.82 15.30 14.62
N ALA A 321 -14.56 15.30 15.75
CA ALA A 321 -15.06 16.53 16.36
C ALA A 321 -13.99 17.26 17.18
N SER A 322 -12.99 16.53 17.71
CA SER A 322 -11.86 17.08 18.46
C SER A 322 -10.50 16.90 17.77
N HIS A 323 -10.45 16.23 16.61
CA HIS A 323 -9.23 15.88 15.88
C HIS A 323 -8.18 15.17 16.77
N SER A 324 -8.64 14.26 17.63
CA SER A 324 -7.80 13.59 18.62
C SER A 324 -8.19 12.12 18.83
N THR A 325 -7.22 11.29 19.19
CA THR A 325 -7.46 9.87 19.47
C THR A 325 -7.53 9.58 20.97
N VAL A 326 -8.45 8.70 21.35
CA VAL A 326 -8.55 8.13 22.70
C VAL A 326 -8.42 6.60 22.70
N THR A 327 -7.96 6.03 23.80
CA THR A 327 -7.96 4.58 24.03
C THR A 327 -9.30 4.15 24.64
N ALA A 328 -10.13 3.45 23.88
CA ALA A 328 -11.46 3.02 24.31
C ALA A 328 -11.44 1.87 25.31
N GLY A 329 -10.40 1.02 25.27
CA GLY A 329 -10.19 -0.07 26.21
C GLY A 329 -9.02 -0.96 25.79
N LYS A 330 -8.63 -1.90 26.66
CA LYS A 330 -7.56 -2.87 26.40
C LYS A 330 -8.00 -4.29 26.77
N LEU A 331 -7.78 -5.24 25.88
CA LEU A 331 -7.90 -6.68 26.11
C LEU A 331 -6.59 -7.28 26.64
N ASP A 332 -6.70 -8.31 27.46
CA ASP A 332 -5.56 -9.10 27.94
C ASP A 332 -5.22 -10.19 26.91
N VAL A 333 -4.19 -9.91 26.09
CA VAL A 333 -3.85 -10.71 24.89
C VAL A 333 -2.47 -11.36 24.99
N TYR A 334 -2.32 -12.51 24.32
CA TYR A 334 -1.02 -13.10 24.01
C TYR A 334 -0.49 -12.47 22.72
N THR A 335 0.77 -12.04 22.70
CA THR A 335 1.39 -11.28 21.59
C THR A 335 2.66 -11.93 21.03
N GLY A 336 2.75 -13.27 21.10
CA GLY A 336 3.90 -14.01 20.58
C GLY A 336 3.70 -14.38 19.11
N GLY A 337 4.64 -14.01 18.24
CA GLY A 337 4.44 -14.08 16.79
C GLY A 337 3.40 -13.07 16.32
N GLU A 338 2.58 -13.47 15.35
CA GLU A 338 1.48 -12.65 14.80
C GLU A 338 0.27 -12.49 15.74
N ASP A 339 0.15 -13.33 16.79
CA ASP A 339 -0.99 -13.27 17.71
C ASP A 339 -1.13 -11.88 18.39
N GLY A 340 -2.36 -11.51 18.74
CA GLY A 340 -2.69 -10.26 19.43
C GLY A 340 -4.18 -9.98 19.40
N LEU A 341 -4.58 -8.72 19.42
CA LEU A 341 -5.87 -8.26 18.86
C LEU A 341 -5.61 -7.88 17.39
N VAL A 342 -5.98 -8.77 16.47
CA VAL A 342 -5.56 -8.71 15.04
C VAL A 342 -6.69 -8.37 14.07
N GLY A 343 -7.94 -8.39 14.55
CA GLY A 343 -9.09 -8.01 13.76
C GLY A 343 -10.26 -7.45 14.56
N MET A 344 -11.04 -6.58 13.91
CA MET A 344 -12.21 -5.91 14.45
C MET A 344 -13.21 -5.55 13.36
N GLU A 345 -14.47 -5.36 13.75
CA GLU A 345 -15.55 -4.99 12.81
C GLU A 345 -16.73 -4.37 13.57
N LEU A 346 -17.35 -3.30 13.05
CA LEU A 346 -18.58 -2.77 13.64
C LEU A 346 -19.80 -3.55 13.14
N ASP A 347 -20.84 -3.66 13.97
CA ASP A 347 -22.10 -4.28 13.54
C ASP A 347 -22.81 -3.35 12.52
N PRO A 348 -23.45 -3.84 11.43
CA PRO A 348 -24.08 -2.94 10.44
C PRO A 348 -25.23 -2.09 11.01
N ASP A 349 -25.76 -2.44 12.18
CA ASP A 349 -26.69 -1.60 12.95
C ASP A 349 -25.96 -0.81 14.09
N PHE A 350 -24.66 -0.47 13.95
CA PHE A 350 -23.80 0.09 15.01
C PHE A 350 -24.38 1.36 15.64
N ALA A 351 -24.90 2.28 14.81
CA ALA A 351 -25.55 3.51 15.27
C ALA A 351 -26.76 3.23 16.21
N GLU A 352 -27.42 2.07 16.09
CA GLU A 352 -28.49 1.65 17.00
C GLU A 352 -28.00 0.81 18.18
N ASN A 353 -27.09 -0.13 17.95
CA ASN A 353 -26.77 -1.21 18.90
C ASN A 353 -25.41 -1.06 19.63
N ASN A 354 -24.51 -0.23 19.07
CA ASN A 354 -23.15 0.03 19.53
C ASN A 354 -22.31 -1.26 19.70
N TRP A 355 -22.53 -2.28 18.86
CA TRP A 355 -21.81 -3.56 18.91
C TRP A 355 -20.58 -3.53 18.01
N ILE A 356 -19.49 -4.06 18.56
CA ILE A 356 -18.22 -4.28 17.86
C ILE A 356 -17.84 -5.75 18.06
N TYR A 357 -17.29 -6.37 17.02
CA TYR A 357 -16.72 -7.70 17.03
C TYR A 357 -15.20 -7.57 17.06
N LEU A 358 -14.54 -8.40 17.86
CA LEU A 358 -13.08 -8.39 18.03
C LEU A 358 -12.58 -9.83 17.91
N TYR A 359 -11.54 -10.04 17.10
CA TYR A 359 -10.82 -11.31 16.93
C TYR A 359 -9.43 -11.22 17.56
N TYR A 360 -9.20 -12.02 18.61
CA TYR A 360 -8.02 -11.87 19.46
C TYR A 360 -7.52 -13.17 20.10
N ALA A 361 -6.24 -13.17 20.45
CA ALA A 361 -5.53 -14.21 21.18
C ALA A 361 -5.59 -13.96 22.69
N PRO A 362 -6.41 -14.68 23.50
CA PRO A 362 -6.51 -14.38 24.93
C PRO A 362 -5.24 -14.82 25.69
N ALA A 363 -4.68 -13.94 26.54
CA ALA A 363 -3.42 -14.21 27.26
C ALA A 363 -3.47 -15.47 28.15
N ALA A 364 -4.61 -15.71 28.80
CA ALA A 364 -4.79 -16.75 29.81
C ALA A 364 -5.96 -17.69 29.47
N GLU A 365 -5.68 -18.72 28.67
CA GLU A 365 -6.64 -19.79 28.36
C GLU A 365 -6.12 -21.20 28.68
N THR A 366 -7.07 -22.14 28.79
CA THR A 366 -6.75 -23.57 29.07
C THR A 366 -6.39 -24.37 27.82
N LYS A 367 -6.54 -23.75 26.65
CA LYS A 367 -6.16 -24.25 25.32
C LYS A 367 -5.76 -23.03 24.51
N ASP A 368 -4.79 -23.21 23.63
CA ASP A 368 -4.40 -22.15 22.70
C ASP A 368 -5.50 -22.02 21.62
N VAL A 369 -6.07 -20.81 21.55
CA VAL A 369 -7.18 -20.45 20.66
C VAL A 369 -7.10 -18.98 20.29
N ASN A 370 -7.60 -18.66 19.10
CA ASN A 370 -8.01 -17.31 18.73
C ASN A 370 -9.53 -17.20 18.75
N ARG A 371 -10.02 -16.07 19.25
CA ARG A 371 -11.41 -15.92 19.70
C ARG A 371 -12.07 -14.74 19.03
N LEU A 372 -13.18 -15.01 18.37
CA LEU A 372 -14.14 -14.00 17.95
C LEU A 372 -15.17 -13.78 19.06
N SER A 373 -15.23 -12.57 19.60
CA SER A 373 -16.21 -12.13 20.60
C SER A 373 -16.87 -10.82 20.16
N ARG A 374 -18.12 -10.60 20.60
CA ARG A 374 -18.82 -9.32 20.45
C ARG A 374 -18.85 -8.57 21.77
N PHE A 375 -18.58 -7.28 21.73
CA PHE A 375 -18.64 -6.36 22.87
C PHE A 375 -19.74 -5.30 22.65
N THR A 376 -19.69 -4.21 23.42
CA THR A 376 -20.55 -3.04 23.28
C THR A 376 -19.73 -1.81 23.64
N LEU A 377 -19.65 -0.87 22.70
CA LEU A 377 -19.06 0.45 22.92
C LEU A 377 -20.09 1.38 23.56
N LYS A 378 -19.64 2.34 24.37
CA LYS A 378 -20.49 3.32 25.07
C LYS A 378 -19.84 4.70 24.96
N GLY A 379 -20.27 5.50 23.99
CA GLY A 379 -19.49 6.67 23.58
C GLY A 379 -18.13 6.20 23.07
N ASN A 380 -17.04 6.71 23.65
CA ASN A 380 -15.68 6.33 23.29
C ASN A 380 -15.06 5.35 24.32
N THR A 381 -15.85 4.45 24.93
CA THR A 381 -15.37 3.46 25.92
C THR A 381 -15.93 2.05 25.67
N LEU A 382 -15.05 1.05 25.70
CA LEU A 382 -15.37 -0.36 25.50
C LEU A 382 -15.83 -1.02 26.80
N ASP A 383 -17.07 -1.53 26.84
CA ASP A 383 -17.54 -2.30 28.00
C ASP A 383 -17.01 -3.74 27.97
N LEU A 384 -15.85 -3.97 28.58
CA LEU A 384 -15.23 -5.29 28.69
C LEU A 384 -16.15 -6.34 29.36
N THR A 385 -17.11 -5.93 30.20
CA THR A 385 -18.06 -6.85 30.84
C THR A 385 -19.21 -7.30 29.92
N SER A 386 -19.36 -6.64 28.77
CA SER A 386 -20.40 -6.94 27.79
C SER A 386 -20.13 -8.20 26.96
N GLU A 387 -18.92 -8.79 27.02
CA GLU A 387 -18.43 -9.86 26.14
C GLU A 387 -19.48 -10.96 25.85
N LYS A 388 -19.66 -11.27 24.57
CA LYS A 388 -20.36 -12.44 24.07
C LYS A 388 -19.45 -13.21 23.12
N LYS A 389 -18.91 -14.35 23.59
CA LYS A 389 -18.12 -15.28 22.77
C LYS A 389 -18.95 -15.82 21.60
N LEU A 390 -18.39 -15.80 20.40
CA LEU A 390 -19.00 -16.37 19.20
C LEU A 390 -18.31 -17.69 18.84
N LEU A 391 -17.00 -17.64 18.54
CA LEU A 391 -16.24 -18.75 17.98
C LEU A 391 -14.82 -18.77 18.57
N ASP A 392 -14.37 -19.96 18.96
CA ASP A 392 -12.96 -20.23 19.27
C ASP A 392 -12.37 -21.05 18.11
N VAL A 393 -11.37 -20.49 17.44
CA VAL A 393 -10.51 -21.14 16.44
C VAL A 393 -9.34 -21.80 17.19
N PRO A 394 -8.99 -23.07 16.94
CA PRO A 394 -7.77 -23.67 17.50
C PRO A 394 -6.53 -22.93 17.01
N ALA A 395 -5.57 -22.67 17.91
CA ALA A 395 -4.24 -22.16 17.56
C ALA A 395 -3.17 -23.06 18.20
N TYR A 396 -1.91 -22.89 17.82
CA TYR A 396 -0.76 -23.52 18.46
C TYR A 396 0.16 -22.44 19.05
N ARG A 397 0.50 -22.53 20.35
CA ARG A 397 1.42 -21.56 20.98
C ARG A 397 2.59 -22.28 21.63
N SER A 398 3.72 -22.27 20.95
CA SER A 398 4.97 -22.71 21.57
C SER A 398 5.49 -21.64 22.53
N ARG A 399 5.36 -21.87 23.83
CA ARG A 399 5.97 -21.01 24.86
C ARG A 399 7.49 -21.23 25.01
N THR A 400 8.11 -21.91 24.04
CA THR A 400 9.56 -22.18 23.98
C THR A 400 10.16 -21.92 22.60
N PHE A 401 9.37 -21.55 21.59
CA PHE A 401 9.83 -21.26 20.23
C PHE A 401 9.06 -20.06 19.68
N THR A 402 9.77 -19.04 19.24
CA THR A 402 9.38 -18.22 18.08
C THR A 402 9.39 -19.18 16.89
N GLU A 403 8.28 -19.58 16.29
CA GLU A 403 7.08 -18.83 15.93
C GLU A 403 5.91 -19.81 15.67
N PRO A 404 4.66 -19.43 15.91
CA PRO A 404 3.51 -19.91 15.15
C PRO A 404 2.85 -18.74 14.41
N GLY A 405 3.19 -18.58 13.13
CA GLY A 405 2.63 -17.56 12.24
C GLY A 405 1.32 -17.99 11.56
N HIS A 406 0.83 -17.10 10.71
CA HIS A 406 -0.44 -17.21 9.98
C HIS A 406 -1.66 -17.24 10.90
N THR A 407 -1.87 -16.15 11.62
CA THR A 407 -3.05 -15.97 12.49
C THR A 407 -4.34 -15.80 11.66
N GLY A 408 -4.23 -15.30 10.42
CA GLY A 408 -5.29 -14.54 9.78
C GLY A 408 -5.61 -13.28 10.59
N GLY A 409 -6.79 -12.72 10.43
CA GLY A 409 -7.21 -11.58 11.23
C GLY A 409 -8.58 -11.07 10.88
N ALA A 410 -8.77 -10.77 9.59
CA ALA A 410 -9.83 -9.89 9.16
C ALA A 410 -11.25 -10.36 9.49
N VAL A 411 -12.08 -9.39 9.86
CA VAL A 411 -13.47 -9.57 10.27
C VAL A 411 -14.33 -8.59 9.48
N GLU A 412 -15.36 -9.08 8.80
CA GLU A 412 -16.08 -8.29 7.78
C GLU A 412 -17.55 -8.75 7.67
N PHE A 413 -18.50 -7.82 7.60
CA PHE A 413 -19.90 -8.12 7.34
C PHE A 413 -20.23 -8.12 5.85
N GLY A 414 -20.81 -9.21 5.35
CA GLY A 414 -21.47 -9.20 4.05
C GLY A 414 -22.88 -8.61 4.10
N PRO A 415 -23.42 -8.13 2.95
CA PRO A 415 -24.67 -7.36 2.88
C PRO A 415 -25.96 -8.13 3.27
N ASP A 416 -25.89 -9.44 3.52
CA ASP A 416 -26.98 -10.22 4.13
C ASP A 416 -26.90 -10.33 5.67
N GLY A 417 -26.01 -9.54 6.29
CA GLY A 417 -25.70 -9.53 7.72
C GLY A 417 -25.09 -10.85 8.18
N THR A 418 -24.20 -11.44 7.38
CA THR A 418 -23.34 -12.55 7.80
C THR A 418 -21.94 -12.02 8.05
N LEU A 419 -21.30 -12.55 9.09
CA LEU A 419 -19.97 -12.16 9.51
C LEU A 419 -18.98 -13.17 8.93
N TYR A 420 -17.98 -12.67 8.23
CA TYR A 420 -16.85 -13.40 7.69
C TYR A 420 -15.67 -13.30 8.66
N LEU A 421 -14.76 -14.27 8.60
CA LEU A 421 -13.53 -14.30 9.40
C LEU A 421 -12.42 -15.00 8.60
N GLY A 422 -11.32 -14.29 8.39
CA GLY A 422 -10.10 -14.80 7.75
C GLY A 422 -9.23 -15.51 8.78
N VAL A 423 -8.87 -16.77 8.52
CA VAL A 423 -8.10 -17.60 9.44
C VAL A 423 -6.94 -18.26 8.71
N GLY A 424 -5.71 -17.92 9.08
CA GLY A 424 -4.49 -18.55 8.59
C GLY A 424 -4.34 -20.00 9.06
N ASP A 425 -3.36 -20.69 8.49
CA ASP A 425 -3.23 -22.14 8.58
C ASP A 425 -2.56 -22.65 9.86
N ASP A 426 -1.95 -21.76 10.67
CA ASP A 426 -1.22 -22.05 11.92
C ASP A 426 -0.08 -23.07 11.66
N VAL A 427 0.58 -22.95 10.49
CA VAL A 427 1.67 -23.82 10.01
C VAL A 427 2.80 -22.97 9.38
N PRO A 428 3.90 -22.74 10.10
CA PRO A 428 5.03 -21.96 9.59
C PRO A 428 5.88 -22.77 8.58
N PRO A 429 6.43 -22.14 7.52
CA PRO A 429 7.18 -22.82 6.47
C PRO A 429 8.66 -23.11 6.85
N ASN A 430 9.27 -22.27 7.70
CA ASN A 430 10.73 -22.22 7.89
C ASN A 430 11.22 -22.76 9.25
N LEU A 431 10.34 -23.35 10.07
CA LEU A 431 10.70 -23.95 11.38
C LEU A 431 11.71 -25.12 11.32
N ASP A 432 11.98 -25.64 10.12
CA ASP A 432 12.90 -26.75 9.89
C ASP A 432 13.57 -26.49 8.51
N PRO A 433 14.88 -26.19 8.46
CA PRO A 433 15.54 -25.66 7.25
C PRO A 433 15.52 -26.65 6.07
N ASP A 434 15.30 -27.94 6.33
CA ASP A 434 15.10 -28.96 5.29
C ASP A 434 13.86 -28.67 4.40
N TRP A 435 12.93 -27.82 4.86
CA TRP A 435 11.77 -27.41 4.07
C TRP A 435 12.07 -26.34 3.01
N GLN A 436 13.14 -25.56 3.18
CA GLN A 436 13.66 -24.62 2.18
C GLN A 436 12.60 -23.67 1.58
N GLY A 437 11.71 -23.14 2.43
CA GLY A 437 10.61 -22.24 2.03
C GLY A 437 9.46 -22.89 1.25
N TYR A 438 9.51 -24.18 0.89
CA TYR A 438 8.39 -24.83 0.18
C TYR A 438 7.19 -25.10 1.10
N ALA A 439 6.03 -25.44 0.50
CA ALA A 439 4.83 -25.87 1.23
C ALA A 439 5.13 -26.93 2.31
N PRO A 440 4.81 -26.67 3.60
CA PRO A 440 5.06 -27.59 4.71
C PRO A 440 4.02 -28.73 4.72
N ILE A 441 4.49 -29.93 4.36
CA ILE A 441 3.67 -31.16 4.22
C ILE A 441 4.41 -32.34 4.89
N ASP A 442 4.80 -32.16 6.16
CA ASP A 442 5.55 -33.14 6.93
C ASP A 442 4.64 -34.18 7.57
N TRP A 443 4.83 -35.46 7.20
CA TRP A 443 4.06 -36.58 7.75
C TRP A 443 4.88 -37.46 8.69
N ARG A 444 6.07 -37.00 9.14
CA ARG A 444 6.87 -37.67 10.18
C ARG A 444 6.15 -37.58 11.54
N GLU A 445 6.30 -38.62 12.36
CA GLU A 445 5.72 -38.67 13.72
C GLU A 445 6.32 -37.56 14.60
N GLY A 446 5.47 -36.73 15.22
CA GLY A 446 5.90 -35.58 16.04
C GLY A 446 6.23 -34.31 15.26
N LYS A 447 5.97 -34.27 13.95
CA LYS A 447 6.14 -33.09 13.06
C LYS A 447 4.80 -32.51 12.58
N GLU A 448 3.69 -32.81 13.27
CA GLU A 448 2.33 -32.44 12.84
C GLU A 448 2.06 -30.92 12.82
N MET A 449 2.97 -30.11 13.36
CA MET A 449 2.95 -28.64 13.22
C MET A 449 3.48 -28.14 11.87
N LEU A 450 4.14 -28.99 11.07
CA LEU A 450 4.66 -28.69 9.73
C LEU A 450 3.80 -29.36 8.63
N ASP A 451 2.51 -29.57 8.90
CA ASP A 451 1.57 -30.27 8.00
C ASP A 451 0.37 -29.38 7.68
N ALA A 452 0.50 -28.50 6.69
CA ALA A 452 -0.60 -27.64 6.23
C ALA A 452 -1.78 -28.46 5.65
N ALA A 453 -1.57 -29.73 5.29
CA ALA A 453 -2.65 -30.63 4.91
C ALA A 453 -3.49 -31.08 6.12
N ARG A 454 -2.99 -30.95 7.36
CA ARG A 454 -3.77 -31.09 8.60
C ARG A 454 -4.74 -29.93 8.81
N THR A 455 -4.46 -28.75 8.26
CA THR A 455 -5.15 -27.47 8.53
C THR A 455 -5.84 -26.93 7.28
N ALA A 456 -5.14 -26.19 6.42
CA ALA A 456 -5.65 -25.59 5.19
C ALA A 456 -6.36 -26.60 4.27
N GLY A 457 -5.70 -27.73 4.02
CA GLY A 457 -6.24 -28.82 3.20
C GLY A 457 -7.34 -29.67 3.86
N ASN A 458 -7.64 -29.47 5.15
CA ASN A 458 -8.55 -30.31 5.92
C ASN A 458 -9.95 -29.69 6.04
N THR A 459 -10.95 -30.36 5.46
CA THR A 459 -12.36 -29.92 5.49
C THR A 459 -12.99 -29.89 6.89
N ASN A 460 -12.34 -30.48 7.89
CA ASN A 460 -12.82 -30.61 9.26
C ASN A 460 -12.06 -29.73 10.29
N ASP A 461 -11.09 -28.93 9.85
CA ASP A 461 -10.42 -27.88 10.64
C ASP A 461 -11.02 -26.49 10.33
N LEU A 462 -10.71 -25.47 11.14
CA LEU A 462 -11.12 -24.08 10.94
C LEU A 462 -9.99 -23.18 10.42
N ARG A 463 -8.74 -23.64 10.47
CA ARG A 463 -7.54 -22.90 10.05
C ARG A 463 -7.24 -23.06 8.56
N GLY A 464 -6.68 -22.02 7.93
CA GLY A 464 -6.47 -21.93 6.48
C GLY A 464 -7.80 -21.89 5.72
N LYS A 465 -8.69 -20.97 6.14
CA LYS A 465 -10.10 -20.86 5.72
C LYS A 465 -10.56 -19.41 5.71
N LEU A 466 -11.54 -19.14 4.85
CA LEU A 466 -12.50 -18.05 5.06
C LEU A 466 -13.77 -18.65 5.67
N LEU A 467 -14.06 -18.27 6.91
CA LEU A 467 -15.23 -18.71 7.65
C LEU A 467 -16.39 -17.73 7.45
N ARG A 468 -17.64 -18.22 7.50
CA ARG A 468 -18.84 -17.38 7.40
C ARG A 468 -19.93 -17.87 8.36
N ILE A 469 -20.35 -16.99 9.25
CA ILE A 469 -21.36 -17.26 10.28
C ILE A 469 -22.43 -16.15 10.29
N LYS A 470 -23.53 -16.35 11.02
CA LYS A 470 -24.47 -15.27 11.33
C LYS A 470 -24.57 -15.09 12.84
N PRO A 471 -24.04 -13.99 13.41
CA PRO A 471 -24.11 -13.69 14.84
C PRO A 471 -25.53 -13.73 15.41
N ARG A 472 -25.62 -13.85 16.74
CA ARG A 472 -26.88 -13.71 17.49
C ARG A 472 -26.74 -12.61 18.52
N SER A 473 -27.80 -11.82 18.68
CA SER A 473 -27.91 -10.82 19.75
C SER A 473 -27.65 -11.36 21.17
N SER A 474 -27.93 -12.65 21.40
CA SER A 474 -27.68 -13.37 22.65
C SER A 474 -26.23 -13.85 22.87
N GLY A 475 -25.34 -13.66 21.89
CA GLY A 475 -24.07 -14.40 21.79
C GLY A 475 -24.19 -15.75 21.08
N GLY A 476 -23.06 -16.27 20.63
CA GLY A 476 -22.99 -17.39 19.68
C GLY A 476 -23.52 -17.04 18.28
N TYR A 477 -23.62 -18.04 17.41
CA TYR A 477 -23.95 -17.83 16.00
C TYR A 477 -24.98 -18.85 15.44
N THR A 478 -25.26 -18.70 14.14
CA THR A 478 -25.89 -19.67 13.26
C THR A 478 -25.05 -19.90 12.02
N ILE A 479 -25.22 -21.05 11.38
CA ILE A 479 -24.66 -21.33 10.06
C ILE A 479 -25.61 -20.77 9.00
N PRO A 480 -25.18 -19.82 8.15
CA PRO A 480 -25.96 -19.36 7.01
C PRO A 480 -26.09 -20.45 5.93
N LYS A 481 -26.93 -20.21 4.92
CA LYS A 481 -27.00 -21.11 3.76
C LYS A 481 -25.95 -20.69 2.73
N GLY A 482 -25.46 -21.66 1.96
CA GLY A 482 -24.45 -21.37 0.94
C GLY A 482 -23.05 -21.20 1.51
N ASN A 483 -22.72 -21.91 2.58
CA ASN A 483 -21.34 -22.26 2.92
C ASN A 483 -20.93 -23.52 2.14
N LEU A 484 -19.63 -23.77 1.99
CA LEU A 484 -19.07 -24.87 1.18
C LEU A 484 -19.60 -26.24 1.61
N PHE A 485 -19.77 -26.43 2.92
CA PHE A 485 -20.31 -27.67 3.50
C PHE A 485 -21.63 -27.44 4.22
N ALA A 486 -22.67 -28.18 3.82
CA ALA A 486 -23.97 -28.11 4.47
C ALA A 486 -23.90 -28.60 5.94
N LYS A 487 -24.61 -27.91 6.84
CA LYS A 487 -24.66 -28.27 8.27
C LYS A 487 -25.07 -29.72 8.50
N GLY A 488 -24.18 -30.49 9.13
CA GLY A 488 -24.38 -31.91 9.45
C GLY A 488 -23.75 -32.88 8.45
N THR A 489 -23.10 -32.38 7.40
CA THR A 489 -22.20 -33.18 6.55
C THR A 489 -21.08 -33.77 7.41
N ALA A 490 -20.83 -35.07 7.26
CA ALA A 490 -19.84 -35.76 8.07
C ALA A 490 -18.42 -35.40 7.62
N LYS A 491 -17.49 -35.29 8.59
CA LYS A 491 -16.09 -34.88 8.36
C LYS A 491 -15.91 -33.48 7.74
N THR A 492 -16.81 -32.55 8.02
CA THR A 492 -16.71 -31.17 7.51
C THR A 492 -17.11 -30.15 8.57
N ARG A 493 -16.48 -28.98 8.57
CA ARG A 493 -16.94 -27.81 9.34
C ARG A 493 -17.91 -26.98 8.51
N PRO A 494 -19.17 -26.80 8.95
CA PRO A 494 -20.14 -26.03 8.19
C PRO A 494 -19.95 -24.50 8.28
N GLU A 495 -19.00 -24.03 9.08
CA GLU A 495 -18.55 -22.65 9.14
C GLU A 495 -17.76 -22.23 7.88
N ILE A 496 -17.14 -23.18 7.17
CA ILE A 496 -16.27 -22.92 6.00
C ILE A 496 -17.07 -22.36 4.83
N TYR A 497 -16.75 -21.13 4.39
CA TYR A 497 -17.22 -20.56 3.13
C TYR A 497 -16.22 -20.84 2.01
N ALA A 498 -14.94 -20.59 2.24
CA ALA A 498 -13.86 -21.03 1.35
C ALA A 498 -12.70 -21.65 2.14
N MET A 499 -11.89 -22.48 1.47
CA MET A 499 -10.79 -23.23 2.07
C MET A 499 -9.58 -23.33 1.15
N GLY A 500 -8.45 -23.79 1.71
CA GLY A 500 -7.23 -23.97 0.95
C GLY A 500 -6.48 -22.65 0.79
N PHE A 501 -6.32 -21.93 1.91
CA PHE A 501 -5.52 -20.72 2.04
C PHE A 501 -4.40 -20.92 3.06
N ARG A 502 -3.28 -20.20 2.94
CA ARG A 502 -2.15 -20.20 3.88
C ARG A 502 -2.34 -19.15 4.97
N ASN A 503 -2.43 -17.87 4.59
CA ASN A 503 -2.70 -16.75 5.49
C ASN A 503 -3.63 -15.72 4.81
N PRO A 504 -4.96 -15.93 4.84
CA PRO A 504 -5.94 -14.94 4.37
C PRO A 504 -6.08 -13.85 5.44
N PHE A 505 -5.07 -12.98 5.51
CA PHE A 505 -4.88 -12.02 6.59
C PHE A 505 -5.82 -10.81 6.47
N ARG A 506 -5.89 -10.20 5.28
CA ARG A 506 -6.81 -9.10 4.93
C ARG A 506 -7.66 -9.44 3.72
N PHE A 507 -8.96 -9.17 3.84
CA PHE A 507 -9.95 -9.30 2.79
C PHE A 507 -11.08 -8.30 3.06
N THR A 508 -11.85 -7.95 2.04
CA THR A 508 -13.09 -7.16 2.18
C THR A 508 -14.30 -7.89 1.61
N VAL A 509 -15.52 -7.47 1.97
CA VAL A 509 -16.75 -7.87 1.29
C VAL A 509 -17.39 -6.68 0.58
N ASP A 510 -17.49 -6.74 -0.74
CA ASP A 510 -18.20 -5.73 -1.52
C ASP A 510 -19.69 -5.75 -1.16
N GLN A 511 -20.19 -4.63 -0.63
CA GLN A 511 -21.57 -4.51 -0.15
C GLN A 511 -22.61 -4.50 -1.27
N GLU A 512 -22.23 -4.22 -2.53
CA GLU A 512 -23.17 -4.27 -3.65
C GLU A 512 -23.37 -5.70 -4.17
N THR A 513 -22.27 -6.43 -4.45
CA THR A 513 -22.35 -7.79 -5.03
C THR A 513 -22.38 -8.91 -3.98
N GLY A 514 -21.83 -8.68 -2.79
CA GLY A 514 -21.54 -9.70 -1.79
C GLY A 514 -20.35 -10.60 -2.13
N TYR A 515 -19.50 -10.20 -3.08
CA TYR A 515 -18.25 -10.89 -3.41
C TYR A 515 -17.17 -10.55 -2.37
N VAL A 516 -16.30 -11.52 -2.09
CA VAL A 516 -15.21 -11.37 -1.12
C VAL A 516 -13.91 -11.20 -1.89
N HIS A 517 -13.24 -10.06 -1.73
CA HIS A 517 -11.94 -9.79 -2.33
C HIS A 517 -10.88 -10.10 -1.27
N LEU A 518 -10.05 -11.12 -1.50
CA LEU A 518 -9.18 -11.73 -0.49
C LEU A 518 -7.77 -11.92 -1.04
N ALA A 519 -6.76 -11.48 -0.28
CA ALA A 519 -5.38 -11.80 -0.56
C ALA A 519 -4.94 -13.01 0.29
N ASP A 520 -4.08 -13.87 -0.26
CA ASP A 520 -3.48 -14.99 0.47
C ASP A 520 -1.97 -14.99 0.27
N TYR A 521 -1.23 -15.12 1.38
CA TYR A 521 0.23 -15.13 1.36
C TYR A 521 0.76 -16.44 0.82
N GLY A 522 1.82 -16.37 0.03
CA GLY A 522 2.61 -17.50 -0.41
C GLY A 522 3.60 -18.01 0.63
N PRO A 523 4.25 -19.16 0.40
CA PRO A 523 5.38 -19.61 1.20
C PRO A 523 6.70 -18.93 0.76
N ASP A 524 7.69 -18.84 1.65
CA ASP A 524 8.88 -17.99 1.48
C ASP A 524 9.94 -18.60 0.56
N ARG A 525 9.55 -18.89 -0.69
CA ARG A 525 10.34 -19.64 -1.65
C ARG A 525 10.74 -18.74 -2.82
N GLY A 526 12.04 -18.46 -2.95
CA GLY A 526 12.60 -17.94 -4.21
C GLY A 526 12.53 -18.99 -5.34
N LEU A 527 13.21 -18.74 -6.45
CA LEU A 527 13.13 -19.60 -7.64
C LEU A 527 13.29 -21.12 -7.32
N PRO A 528 12.61 -22.02 -8.07
CA PRO A 528 12.64 -23.45 -7.77
C PRO A 528 14.05 -24.05 -7.98
N THR A 529 14.58 -24.72 -6.95
CA THR A 529 15.86 -25.46 -7.02
C THR A 529 15.67 -26.98 -6.99
N THR A 530 14.44 -27.45 -6.78
CA THR A 530 14.05 -28.86 -6.75
C THR A 530 12.71 -29.07 -7.46
N ASP A 531 12.35 -30.32 -7.75
CA ASP A 531 11.04 -30.67 -8.34
C ASP A 531 9.91 -30.74 -7.30
N ARG A 532 10.09 -30.17 -6.08
CA ARG A 532 9.10 -30.21 -4.99
C ARG A 532 7.86 -29.35 -5.24
N GLY A 533 7.93 -28.33 -6.10
CA GLY A 533 6.83 -27.41 -6.36
C GLY A 533 7.28 -26.10 -7.00
N PRO A 534 6.35 -25.15 -7.19
CA PRO A 534 6.63 -23.80 -7.69
C PRO A 534 7.45 -22.96 -6.70
N GLU A 535 7.76 -21.73 -7.11
CA GLU A 535 8.22 -20.68 -6.19
C GLU A 535 7.12 -20.26 -5.21
N GLY A 536 7.47 -19.31 -4.36
CA GLY A 536 6.57 -18.63 -3.44
C GLY A 536 5.72 -17.64 -4.23
N LEU A 537 4.54 -18.09 -4.62
CA LEU A 537 3.52 -17.25 -5.24
C LEU A 537 2.54 -16.80 -4.17
N VAL A 538 2.11 -15.54 -4.23
CA VAL A 538 1.03 -14.97 -3.45
C VAL A 538 -0.18 -14.75 -4.37
N GLU A 539 -1.40 -14.69 -3.82
CA GLU A 539 -2.63 -14.66 -4.61
C GLU A 539 -3.59 -13.53 -4.24
N TYR A 540 -4.35 -13.05 -5.24
CA TYR A 540 -5.56 -12.24 -5.04
C TYR A 540 -6.77 -12.97 -5.64
N ASN A 541 -7.82 -13.09 -4.84
CA ASN A 541 -8.97 -13.97 -5.08
C ASN A 541 -10.30 -13.20 -4.93
N VAL A 542 -11.19 -13.30 -5.92
CA VAL A 542 -12.54 -12.73 -5.90
C VAL A 542 -13.57 -13.87 -5.72
N ILE A 543 -13.96 -14.11 -4.48
CA ILE A 543 -14.70 -15.30 -4.06
C ILE A 543 -16.22 -15.11 -4.24
N LYS A 544 -16.66 -15.19 -5.50
CA LYS A 544 -18.06 -15.05 -5.95
C LYS A 544 -19.00 -16.15 -5.43
N LYS A 545 -18.45 -17.26 -4.92
CA LYS A 545 -19.18 -18.44 -4.40
C LYS A 545 -18.25 -19.30 -3.52
N PRO A 546 -18.78 -20.19 -2.66
CA PRO A 546 -17.98 -21.15 -1.89
C PRO A 546 -17.06 -22.01 -2.77
N ALA A 547 -15.79 -22.11 -2.39
CA ALA A 547 -14.75 -22.73 -3.21
C ALA A 547 -13.58 -23.31 -2.37
N ASN A 548 -12.71 -24.06 -3.04
CA ASN A 548 -11.40 -24.49 -2.56
C ASN A 548 -10.33 -23.80 -3.42
N PHE A 549 -9.27 -23.26 -2.83
CA PHE A 549 -8.19 -22.52 -3.50
C PHE A 549 -6.85 -23.26 -3.51
N GLY A 550 -6.82 -24.49 -2.95
CA GLY A 550 -5.80 -25.49 -3.28
C GLY A 550 -4.66 -25.65 -2.28
N TRP A 551 -4.34 -24.65 -1.45
CA TRP A 551 -3.25 -24.75 -0.48
C TRP A 551 -3.46 -25.92 0.50
N PRO A 552 -2.44 -26.76 0.79
CA PRO A 552 -1.04 -26.68 0.34
C PRO A 552 -0.68 -27.55 -0.87
N PHE A 553 -1.66 -28.09 -1.60
CA PHE A 553 -1.41 -29.08 -2.66
C PHE A 553 -1.07 -28.45 -4.00
N CYS A 554 -1.73 -27.33 -4.32
CA CYS A 554 -1.53 -26.53 -5.51
C CYS A 554 -1.69 -25.05 -5.18
N HIS A 555 -1.05 -24.17 -5.94
CA HIS A 555 -1.07 -22.71 -5.71
C HIS A 555 -0.82 -21.95 -7.02
N GLY A 556 -1.17 -20.67 -7.08
CA GLY A 556 -1.10 -19.85 -8.30
C GLY A 556 -2.00 -20.40 -9.40
N ASP A 557 -1.49 -20.53 -10.62
CA ASP A 557 -2.21 -21.10 -11.77
C ASP A 557 -2.40 -22.63 -11.74
N ASN A 558 -2.72 -23.19 -10.56
CA ASN A 558 -2.75 -24.63 -10.26
C ASN A 558 -1.36 -25.31 -10.41
N GLN A 559 -0.29 -24.68 -9.96
CA GLN A 559 1.03 -25.33 -9.92
C GLN A 559 1.12 -26.32 -8.74
N PRO A 560 1.37 -27.62 -8.98
CA PRO A 560 1.33 -28.63 -7.92
C PRO A 560 2.63 -28.76 -7.14
N TYR A 561 2.50 -28.88 -5.81
CA TYR A 561 3.57 -29.35 -4.93
C TYR A 561 3.66 -30.89 -4.94
N ALA A 562 4.71 -31.41 -4.31
CA ALA A 562 4.91 -32.82 -4.00
C ALA A 562 5.28 -32.99 -2.51
N PRO A 563 4.84 -34.06 -1.84
CA PRO A 563 5.28 -34.35 -0.48
C PRO A 563 6.77 -34.70 -0.48
N TYR A 564 7.48 -34.28 0.56
CA TYR A 564 8.93 -34.44 0.69
C TYR A 564 9.26 -35.08 2.04
N ASN A 565 10.16 -36.06 2.04
CA ASN A 565 10.72 -36.59 3.28
C ASN A 565 12.17 -36.11 3.45
N PRO A 566 12.45 -35.16 4.36
CA PRO A 566 13.80 -34.64 4.56
C PRO A 566 14.78 -35.68 5.10
N ASP A 567 14.34 -36.66 5.90
CA ASP A 567 15.21 -37.72 6.46
C ASP A 567 15.83 -38.61 5.36
N THR A 568 15.23 -38.64 4.17
CA THR A 568 15.63 -39.51 3.05
C THR A 568 15.82 -38.75 1.73
N GLU A 569 15.66 -37.42 1.74
CA GLU A 569 15.62 -36.55 0.56
C GLU A 569 14.64 -37.02 -0.55
N GLU A 570 13.60 -37.80 -0.20
CA GLU A 570 12.70 -38.41 -1.18
C GLU A 570 11.56 -37.43 -1.53
N ILE A 571 11.49 -37.04 -2.80
CA ILE A 571 10.38 -36.26 -3.38
C ILE A 571 9.35 -37.24 -3.93
N GLY A 572 8.11 -37.13 -3.46
CA GLY A 572 6.98 -37.94 -3.92
C GLY A 572 6.43 -37.53 -5.29
N ALA A 573 5.30 -38.13 -5.67
CA ALA A 573 4.55 -37.67 -6.84
C ALA A 573 3.86 -36.33 -6.56
N LYS A 574 3.87 -35.42 -7.54
CA LYS A 574 3.10 -34.18 -7.51
C LYS A 574 1.60 -34.44 -7.39
N PHE A 575 0.89 -33.57 -6.69
CA PHE A 575 -0.56 -33.67 -6.53
C PHE A 575 -1.30 -33.41 -7.85
N ASP A 576 -2.51 -33.95 -7.99
CA ASP A 576 -3.38 -33.70 -9.14
C ASP A 576 -4.35 -32.55 -8.80
N CYS A 577 -4.08 -31.36 -9.32
CA CYS A 577 -4.92 -30.17 -9.06
C CYS A 577 -6.32 -30.28 -9.69
N ALA A 578 -6.52 -31.17 -10.67
CA ALA A 578 -7.83 -31.39 -11.29
C ALA A 578 -8.72 -32.36 -10.49
N ASP A 579 -8.13 -33.22 -9.65
CA ASP A 579 -8.82 -34.13 -8.71
C ASP A 579 -8.12 -34.10 -7.33
N PRO A 580 -8.20 -32.96 -6.61
CA PRO A 580 -7.41 -32.72 -5.42
C PRO A 580 -7.76 -33.69 -4.29
N THR A 581 -6.73 -34.29 -3.69
CA THR A 581 -6.89 -35.20 -2.54
C THR A 581 -5.99 -34.81 -1.38
N ASN A 582 -6.47 -35.04 -0.17
CA ASN A 582 -5.71 -34.86 1.06
C ASN A 582 -5.33 -36.24 1.67
N PRO A 583 -4.13 -36.77 1.34
CA PRO A 583 -3.63 -38.03 1.85
C PRO A 583 -2.92 -37.95 3.21
N SER A 584 -2.86 -36.78 3.87
CA SER A 584 -2.15 -36.63 5.15
C SER A 584 -2.67 -37.64 6.20
N PRO A 585 -1.79 -38.31 6.97
CA PRO A 585 -2.21 -39.18 8.07
C PRO A 585 -2.92 -38.42 9.19
N ASN A 586 -2.76 -37.10 9.25
CA ASN A 586 -3.37 -36.21 10.23
C ASN A 586 -4.73 -35.64 9.77
N ASN A 587 -5.14 -35.89 8.52
CA ASN A 587 -6.41 -35.42 7.98
C ASN A 587 -7.61 -36.08 8.68
N THR A 588 -8.44 -35.26 9.34
CA THR A 588 -9.71 -35.72 9.96
C THR A 588 -10.95 -35.46 9.08
N GLY A 589 -10.75 -34.80 7.94
CA GLY A 589 -11.74 -34.40 6.96
C GLY A 589 -12.00 -35.43 5.85
N LEU A 590 -12.49 -34.92 4.72
CA LEU A 590 -12.62 -35.66 3.48
C LEU A 590 -11.23 -35.92 2.88
N THR A 591 -11.10 -37.04 2.18
CA THR A 591 -9.89 -37.35 1.39
C THR A 591 -10.00 -36.74 0.01
N ASP A 592 -11.12 -36.97 -0.67
CA ASP A 592 -11.46 -36.31 -1.93
C ASP A 592 -11.95 -34.88 -1.63
N LEU A 593 -11.27 -33.86 -2.16
CA LEU A 593 -11.55 -32.45 -1.87
C LEU A 593 -12.47 -31.82 -2.92
N PRO A 594 -13.11 -30.67 -2.63
CA PRO A 594 -13.77 -29.87 -3.66
C PRO A 594 -12.77 -29.41 -4.74
N PRO A 595 -13.19 -29.30 -6.02
CA PRO A 595 -12.33 -28.79 -7.09
C PRO A 595 -11.75 -27.41 -6.77
N ILE A 596 -10.51 -27.19 -7.20
CA ILE A 596 -9.80 -25.92 -7.01
C ILE A 596 -10.43 -24.84 -7.92
N GLN A 597 -10.48 -23.60 -7.44
CA GLN A 597 -10.70 -22.41 -8.26
C GLN A 597 -9.38 -21.65 -8.39
N LEU A 598 -9.17 -21.03 -9.55
CA LEU A 598 -8.00 -20.20 -9.81
C LEU A 598 -8.18 -18.82 -9.15
N PRO A 599 -7.09 -18.18 -8.70
CA PRO A 599 -7.08 -16.77 -8.32
C PRO A 599 -7.20 -15.86 -9.55
N GLU A 600 -7.54 -14.60 -9.30
CA GLU A 600 -7.60 -13.53 -10.31
C GLU A 600 -6.20 -12.95 -10.60
N LEU A 601 -5.29 -12.94 -9.62
CA LEU A 601 -3.86 -12.58 -9.77
C LEU A 601 -2.97 -13.58 -9.02
N TRP A 602 -1.77 -13.84 -9.53
CA TRP A 602 -0.71 -14.53 -8.81
C TRP A 602 0.69 -14.01 -9.20
N TYR A 603 1.58 -13.83 -8.24
CA TYR A 603 2.95 -13.33 -8.46
C TYR A 603 3.88 -13.75 -7.32
N GLY A 604 5.19 -13.67 -7.54
CA GLY A 604 6.20 -14.00 -6.54
C GLY A 604 7.21 -12.87 -6.36
N TYR A 605 8.42 -13.25 -5.90
CA TYR A 605 9.48 -12.29 -5.60
C TYR A 605 10.06 -11.56 -6.83
N GLY A 606 10.04 -12.18 -8.01
CA GLY A 606 10.44 -11.55 -9.27
C GLY A 606 9.25 -10.97 -10.04
N VAL A 607 9.54 -10.17 -11.08
CA VAL A 607 8.52 -9.64 -12.00
C VAL A 607 7.74 -10.80 -12.65
N SER A 608 6.42 -10.81 -12.50
CA SER A 608 5.54 -11.84 -13.07
C SER A 608 5.45 -11.73 -14.60
N GLU A 609 5.53 -12.87 -15.31
CA GLU A 609 5.29 -12.94 -16.76
C GLU A 609 3.85 -12.56 -17.14
N TYR A 610 2.89 -12.81 -16.24
CA TYR A 610 1.46 -12.60 -16.48
C TYR A 610 0.91 -11.30 -15.90
N PHE A 611 1.52 -10.80 -14.83
CA PHE A 611 1.09 -9.58 -14.11
C PHE A 611 2.31 -8.70 -13.79
N PRO A 612 3.03 -8.20 -14.80
CA PRO A 612 4.23 -7.39 -14.60
C PRO A 612 3.95 -6.11 -13.79
N GLU A 613 2.71 -5.62 -13.78
CA GLU A 613 2.28 -4.50 -12.92
C GLU A 613 2.53 -4.73 -11.43
N MET A 614 2.65 -5.98 -10.96
CA MET A 614 2.88 -6.27 -9.54
C MET A 614 4.32 -5.97 -9.08
N GLY A 615 5.27 -5.81 -10.02
CA GLY A 615 6.68 -5.52 -9.74
C GLY A 615 7.46 -6.72 -9.16
N GLU A 616 8.57 -6.43 -8.49
CA GLU A 616 9.44 -7.38 -7.79
C GLU A 616 9.72 -6.94 -6.34
N GLY A 617 10.27 -7.83 -5.51
CA GLY A 617 10.56 -7.60 -4.09
C GLY A 617 9.89 -8.61 -3.15
N GLY A 618 9.90 -8.37 -1.84
CA GLY A 618 9.11 -9.15 -0.88
C GLY A 618 7.62 -9.16 -1.25
N SER A 619 6.88 -10.23 -0.95
CA SER A 619 5.47 -10.37 -1.36
C SER A 619 4.60 -10.65 -0.14
N ALA A 620 3.75 -9.68 0.21
CA ALA A 620 2.91 -9.64 1.38
C ALA A 620 1.58 -8.93 1.04
N PRO A 621 0.72 -9.56 0.22
CA PRO A 621 -0.46 -8.91 -0.35
C PRO A 621 -1.59 -8.82 0.65
N MET A 622 -2.37 -7.76 0.52
CA MET A 622 -3.56 -7.52 1.33
C MET A 622 -4.68 -6.96 0.44
N ALA A 623 -5.88 -7.51 0.58
CA ALA A 623 -7.03 -7.08 -0.21
C ALA A 623 -7.85 -6.05 0.57
N GLY A 624 -7.87 -4.82 0.07
CA GLY A 624 -8.64 -3.70 0.60
C GLY A 624 -9.98 -3.52 -0.11
N PRO A 625 -10.66 -2.38 0.13
CA PRO A 625 -12.07 -2.19 -0.16
C PRO A 625 -12.34 -2.14 -1.67
N VAL A 626 -13.60 -2.38 -2.03
CA VAL A 626 -14.14 -2.01 -3.34
C VAL A 626 -14.84 -0.67 -3.19
N TYR A 627 -14.44 0.35 -3.95
CA TYR A 627 -15.11 1.65 -3.88
C TYR A 627 -16.49 1.57 -4.53
N ARG A 628 -17.47 2.22 -3.89
CA ARG A 628 -18.85 2.33 -4.37
C ARG A 628 -19.26 3.80 -4.34
N TYR A 629 -19.42 4.39 -5.51
CA TYR A 629 -19.66 5.82 -5.65
C TYR A 629 -21.10 6.17 -5.26
N ASP A 630 -21.27 7.04 -4.26
CA ASP A 630 -22.56 7.65 -3.94
C ASP A 630 -22.65 9.09 -4.47
N ALA A 631 -23.53 9.30 -5.44
CA ALA A 631 -23.84 10.61 -5.99
C ALA A 631 -24.57 11.53 -4.98
N ASP A 632 -25.35 10.97 -4.04
CA ASP A 632 -26.09 11.71 -3.02
C ASP A 632 -25.23 12.07 -1.79
N ASN A 633 -24.03 11.45 -1.64
CA ASN A 633 -23.07 11.81 -0.59
C ASN A 633 -22.59 13.28 -0.78
N PRO A 634 -22.80 14.18 0.19
CA PRO A 634 -22.48 15.60 0.05
C PRO A 634 -20.99 15.93 0.30
N SER A 635 -20.16 14.94 0.64
CA SER A 635 -18.75 15.14 0.92
C SER A 635 -18.00 15.70 -0.30
N GLU A 636 -17.13 16.69 -0.05
CA GLU A 636 -16.24 17.27 -1.06
C GLU A 636 -14.91 16.49 -1.17
N THR A 637 -14.61 15.57 -0.25
CA THR A 637 -13.38 14.74 -0.24
C THR A 637 -13.58 13.35 -0.83
N LYS A 638 -14.82 12.96 -1.16
CA LYS A 638 -15.15 11.63 -1.68
C LYS A 638 -14.46 11.35 -3.01
N PHE A 639 -14.04 10.10 -3.23
CA PHE A 639 -13.41 9.70 -4.49
C PHE A 639 -14.38 9.86 -5.69
N PRO A 640 -13.86 10.16 -6.89
CA PRO A 640 -14.69 10.36 -8.08
C PRO A 640 -15.34 9.07 -8.59
N GLU A 641 -16.44 9.21 -9.35
CA GLU A 641 -17.20 8.11 -9.98
C GLU A 641 -16.33 7.20 -10.87
N TYR A 642 -15.16 7.67 -11.30
CA TYR A 642 -14.11 6.89 -11.98
C TYR A 642 -13.78 5.56 -11.28
N PHE A 643 -13.72 5.55 -9.95
CA PHE A 643 -13.36 4.37 -9.15
C PHE A 643 -14.55 3.47 -8.80
N ASP A 644 -15.77 3.75 -9.27
CA ASP A 644 -16.93 2.92 -8.92
C ASP A 644 -16.73 1.45 -9.36
N GLY A 645 -16.80 0.53 -8.39
CA GLY A 645 -16.52 -0.89 -8.57
C GLY A 645 -15.03 -1.28 -8.66
N ALA A 646 -14.09 -0.35 -8.51
CA ALA A 646 -12.66 -0.65 -8.45
C ALA A 646 -12.27 -1.21 -7.07
N GLY A 647 -11.49 -2.30 -7.06
CA GLY A 647 -10.91 -2.86 -5.84
C GLY A 647 -9.53 -2.28 -5.56
N PHE A 648 -9.18 -2.09 -4.30
CA PHE A 648 -7.87 -1.61 -3.88
C PHE A 648 -7.03 -2.77 -3.31
N LEU A 649 -5.99 -3.17 -4.04
CA LEU A 649 -5.00 -4.17 -3.60
C LEU A 649 -3.79 -3.42 -3.05
N TYR A 650 -3.22 -3.86 -1.93
CA TYR A 650 -2.02 -3.24 -1.37
C TYR A 650 -0.97 -4.27 -0.95
N GLU A 651 0.28 -3.83 -0.89
CA GLU A 651 1.43 -4.67 -0.57
C GLU A 651 2.18 -4.09 0.62
N TRP A 652 2.21 -4.86 1.70
CA TRP A 652 2.88 -4.47 2.93
C TRP A 652 4.41 -4.41 2.75
N SER A 653 4.97 -5.33 1.96
CA SER A 653 6.42 -5.40 1.68
C SER A 653 6.88 -4.46 0.57
N ARG A 654 5.98 -4.02 -0.32
CA ARG A 654 6.33 -3.19 -1.50
C ARG A 654 5.85 -1.74 -1.41
N ASN A 655 5.21 -1.35 -0.29
CA ASN A 655 4.83 0.03 0.01
C ASN A 655 3.95 0.70 -1.06
N TYR A 656 3.02 -0.05 -1.65
CA TYR A 656 2.10 0.48 -2.67
C TYR A 656 0.63 0.14 -2.41
N ILE A 657 -0.23 0.91 -3.06
CA ILE A 657 -1.64 0.61 -3.29
C ILE A 657 -1.85 0.57 -4.81
N LYS A 658 -2.67 -0.36 -5.28
CA LYS A 658 -3.01 -0.56 -6.70
C LYS A 658 -4.52 -0.64 -6.89
N GLU A 659 -4.99 0.02 -7.92
CA GLU A 659 -6.35 -0.11 -8.44
C GLU A 659 -6.46 -1.41 -9.25
N VAL A 660 -7.45 -2.24 -8.94
CA VAL A 660 -7.78 -3.48 -9.66
C VAL A 660 -9.17 -3.34 -10.29
N ARG A 661 -9.24 -3.29 -11.62
CA ARG A 661 -10.49 -3.16 -12.38
C ARG A 661 -10.92 -4.47 -13.03
N PHE A 662 -12.23 -4.69 -13.10
CA PHE A 662 -12.85 -5.85 -13.73
C PHE A 662 -13.74 -5.43 -14.91
N ASP A 663 -13.79 -6.26 -15.96
CA ASP A 663 -14.64 -6.08 -17.15
C ASP A 663 -16.11 -6.42 -16.85
N GLN A 664 -17.02 -6.14 -17.80
CA GLN A 664 -18.45 -6.48 -17.68
C GLN A 664 -18.75 -8.00 -17.59
N ASP A 665 -17.79 -8.86 -17.93
CA ASP A 665 -17.84 -10.32 -17.75
C ASP A 665 -17.20 -10.76 -16.40
N GLU A 666 -16.85 -9.79 -15.55
CA GLU A 666 -16.18 -9.93 -14.25
C GLU A 666 -14.77 -10.57 -14.30
N LYS A 667 -14.02 -10.36 -15.39
CA LYS A 667 -12.60 -10.75 -15.52
C LYS A 667 -11.69 -9.55 -15.23
N LEU A 668 -10.47 -9.82 -14.80
CA LEU A 668 -9.46 -8.76 -14.66
C LEU A 668 -9.29 -7.99 -15.97
N LEU A 669 -9.51 -6.68 -15.93
CA LEU A 669 -9.34 -5.77 -17.06
C LEU A 669 -7.95 -5.11 -17.03
N LYS A 670 -7.57 -4.59 -15.86
CA LYS A 670 -6.34 -3.83 -15.64
C LYS A 670 -5.99 -3.75 -14.14
N VAL A 671 -4.68 -3.72 -13.85
CA VAL A 671 -4.13 -3.25 -12.58
C VAL A 671 -3.37 -1.94 -12.85
N ASN A 672 -3.63 -0.89 -12.07
CA ASN A 672 -2.91 0.39 -12.15
C ASN A 672 -2.30 0.72 -10.79
N ASP A 673 -1.21 1.48 -10.76
CA ASP A 673 -0.73 2.12 -9.54
C ASP A 673 -1.72 3.19 -9.05
N PHE A 674 -1.80 3.37 -7.73
CA PHE A 674 -2.59 4.41 -7.08
C PHE A 674 -1.71 5.25 -6.17
N MET A 675 -1.56 6.54 -6.49
CA MET A 675 -0.73 7.50 -5.74
C MET A 675 0.73 7.01 -5.54
N ASP A 676 1.37 6.52 -6.62
CA ASP A 676 2.77 6.08 -6.64
C ASP A 676 3.80 7.16 -6.21
N SER A 677 3.43 8.44 -6.33
CA SER A 677 4.21 9.58 -5.83
C SER A 677 4.16 9.75 -4.30
N VAL A 678 3.31 8.99 -3.60
CA VAL A 678 3.22 8.99 -2.14
C VAL A 678 3.93 7.77 -1.55
N ALA A 679 4.91 8.04 -0.68
CA ALA A 679 5.56 7.02 0.12
C ALA A 679 4.61 6.48 1.18
N PHE A 680 3.95 5.37 0.88
CA PHE A 680 3.24 4.56 1.87
C PHE A 680 4.24 3.80 2.76
N LYS A 681 3.81 3.45 3.98
CA LYS A 681 4.65 2.81 5.01
C LYS A 681 4.04 1.51 5.52
N SER A 682 4.22 0.48 4.71
CA SER A 682 3.69 -0.86 4.95
C SER A 682 2.21 -0.83 5.31
N PRO A 683 1.31 -0.45 4.36
CA PRO A 683 -0.12 -0.40 4.60
C PRO A 683 -0.62 -1.74 5.15
N MET A 684 -1.40 -1.65 6.23
CA MET A 684 -1.77 -2.77 7.09
C MET A 684 -3.26 -3.07 7.06
N ASP A 685 -4.06 -2.00 6.91
CA ASP A 685 -5.49 -2.10 6.65
C ASP A 685 -6.04 -0.81 6.02
N MET A 686 -7.19 -0.88 5.36
CA MET A 686 -7.85 0.29 4.79
C MET A 686 -9.34 0.04 4.52
N THR A 687 -10.17 1.08 4.65
CA THR A 687 -11.59 1.05 4.29
C THR A 687 -12.09 2.44 3.90
N PHE A 688 -13.21 2.53 3.16
CA PHE A 688 -13.82 3.81 2.83
C PHE A 688 -14.79 4.26 3.92
N GLY A 689 -14.63 5.52 4.38
CA GLY A 689 -15.54 6.12 5.34
C GLY A 689 -16.88 6.53 4.72
N PRO A 690 -17.88 6.90 5.55
CA PRO A 690 -19.16 7.45 5.07
C PRO A 690 -19.01 8.82 4.39
N ASP A 691 -17.86 9.49 4.54
CA ASP A 691 -17.46 10.68 3.77
C ASP A 691 -16.90 10.34 2.37
N GLY A 692 -16.77 9.07 2.02
CA GLY A 692 -16.25 8.59 0.74
C GLY A 692 -14.73 8.75 0.56
N SER A 693 -14.02 9.10 1.63
CA SER A 693 -12.55 9.13 1.68
C SER A 693 -11.99 7.77 2.09
N LEU A 694 -10.77 7.44 1.66
CA LEU A 694 -10.10 6.18 1.99
C LEU A 694 -9.30 6.33 3.29
N TYR A 695 -9.66 5.62 4.34
CA TYR A 695 -8.91 5.54 5.59
C TYR A 695 -7.87 4.43 5.48
N VAL A 696 -6.64 4.68 5.94
CA VAL A 696 -5.50 3.75 5.82
C VAL A 696 -4.75 3.67 7.15
N LEU A 697 -4.55 2.45 7.64
CA LEU A 697 -3.56 2.14 8.68
C LEU A 697 -2.22 1.79 8.03
N GLU A 698 -1.15 2.35 8.56
CA GLU A 698 0.23 2.04 8.19
C GLU A 698 0.98 1.45 9.37
N TRP A 699 1.67 0.34 9.13
CA TRP A 699 2.45 -0.33 10.15
C TRP A 699 3.71 0.46 10.54
N GLY A 700 4.24 1.30 9.64
CA GLY A 700 5.52 2.00 9.80
C GLY A 700 6.66 1.30 9.07
N SER A 701 7.87 1.86 9.16
CA SER A 701 9.01 1.43 8.32
C SER A 701 9.81 0.22 8.85
N GLU A 702 9.81 -0.06 10.15
CA GLU A 702 10.53 -1.20 10.74
C GLU A 702 9.60 -2.41 10.94
N PHE A 703 10.14 -3.64 10.99
CA PHE A 703 9.35 -4.84 11.30
C PHE A 703 9.65 -5.34 12.73
N GLY A 704 8.63 -5.92 13.37
CA GLY A 704 8.65 -6.35 14.77
C GLY A 704 7.71 -5.54 15.68
N GLY A 705 7.39 -4.32 15.26
CA GLY A 705 6.40 -3.44 15.89
C GLY A 705 7.01 -2.30 16.71
N GLY A 706 6.17 -1.42 17.24
CA GLY A 706 6.61 -0.23 17.99
C GLY A 706 7.12 0.94 17.14
N ASN A 707 6.75 0.98 15.86
CA ASN A 707 7.15 2.01 14.90
C ASN A 707 6.68 3.42 15.30
N ASN A 708 7.64 4.34 15.45
CA ASN A 708 7.39 5.77 15.69
C ASN A 708 6.89 6.53 14.44
N ASP A 709 6.72 5.82 13.32
CA ASP A 709 6.20 6.36 12.05
C ASP A 709 5.03 5.54 11.49
N SER A 710 4.43 4.70 12.33
CA SER A 710 3.12 4.09 12.10
C SER A 710 2.00 5.12 12.24
N GLY A 711 0.83 4.88 11.64
CA GLY A 711 -0.27 5.82 11.80
C GLY A 711 -1.60 5.41 11.20
N LEU A 712 -2.64 6.17 11.57
CA LEU A 712 -3.92 6.27 10.90
C LEU A 712 -3.93 7.52 10.03
N TYR A 713 -4.25 7.33 8.75
CA TYR A 713 -4.34 8.37 7.74
C TYR A 713 -5.70 8.34 7.04
N ARG A 714 -6.07 9.45 6.41
CA ARG A 714 -7.19 9.53 5.47
C ARG A 714 -6.70 10.13 4.16
N VAL A 715 -7.01 9.48 3.05
CA VAL A 715 -6.76 9.96 1.71
C VAL A 715 -8.03 10.64 1.20
N ASP A 716 -7.93 11.94 0.94
CA ASP A 716 -9.01 12.80 0.48
C ASP A 716 -8.82 13.16 -1.00
N TYR A 717 -9.89 13.14 -1.80
CA TYR A 717 -9.90 13.73 -3.13
C TYR A 717 -10.12 15.24 -3.02
N ALA A 718 -9.02 15.99 -3.03
CA ALA A 718 -8.97 17.42 -2.70
C ALA A 718 -9.12 18.38 -3.90
N GLN A 719 -9.24 17.84 -5.13
CA GLN A 719 -9.46 18.61 -6.38
C GLN A 719 -8.48 19.79 -6.58
N GLY A 720 -7.23 19.63 -6.14
CA GLY A 720 -6.18 20.65 -6.31
C GLY A 720 -6.26 21.84 -5.34
N ARG A 721 -6.91 21.69 -4.18
CA ARG A 721 -6.71 22.56 -3.01
C ARG A 721 -6.47 21.72 -1.78
N ARG A 722 -5.24 21.66 -1.31
CA ARG A 722 -4.85 20.77 -0.22
C ARG A 722 -4.93 21.51 1.12
N SER A 723 -4.96 20.73 2.19
CA SER A 723 -5.04 21.20 3.57
C SER A 723 -3.62 21.45 4.09
N PRO A 724 -3.40 22.41 5.01
CA PRO A 724 -2.11 22.56 5.66
C PRO A 724 -1.62 21.28 6.31
N VAL A 725 -0.32 21.02 6.21
CA VAL A 725 0.34 20.00 7.03
C VAL A 725 0.79 20.68 8.32
N ALA A 726 0.13 20.35 9.43
CA ALA A 726 0.57 20.76 10.76
C ALA A 726 1.70 19.83 11.25
N LYS A 727 2.69 20.41 11.94
CA LYS A 727 3.70 19.69 12.70
C LYS A 727 3.87 20.35 14.06
N ALA A 728 3.82 19.54 15.11
CA ALA A 728 3.92 19.98 16.49
C ALA A 728 5.02 19.18 17.22
N ALA A 729 5.79 19.86 18.05
CA ALA A 729 6.78 19.24 18.94
C ALA A 729 6.75 19.92 20.31
N ALA A 730 7.19 19.18 21.35
CA ALA A 730 7.30 19.67 22.71
C ALA A 730 8.73 19.47 23.25
N SER A 731 9.22 20.41 24.07
CA SER A 731 10.55 20.31 24.69
C SER A 731 10.67 19.15 25.69
N VAL A 732 9.55 18.77 26.32
CA VAL A 732 9.37 17.56 27.15
C VAL A 732 7.94 17.06 27.01
N THR A 733 7.74 15.74 26.99
CA THR A 733 6.40 15.10 26.94
C THR A 733 5.95 14.54 28.29
N ASN A 734 6.83 14.53 29.30
CA ASN A 734 6.51 14.10 30.66
C ASN A 734 7.47 14.72 31.68
N GLY A 735 7.10 14.67 32.96
CA GLY A 735 7.91 15.15 34.07
C GLY A 735 7.09 15.59 35.29
N PRO A 736 7.75 16.00 36.39
CA PRO A 736 7.09 16.35 37.64
C PRO A 736 6.38 17.71 37.58
N LEU A 737 5.39 17.93 38.46
CA LEU A 737 4.68 19.20 38.55
C LEU A 737 5.49 20.30 39.28
N PRO A 738 5.37 21.58 38.86
CA PRO A 738 4.72 22.03 37.62
C PRO A 738 5.59 21.71 36.40
N LEU A 739 4.98 21.20 35.33
CA LEU A 739 5.65 20.86 34.08
C LEU A 739 5.53 22.03 33.10
N GLU A 740 6.60 22.79 32.93
CA GLU A 740 6.73 23.83 31.91
C GLU A 740 7.17 23.18 30.59
N VAL A 741 6.44 23.45 29.51
CA VAL A 741 6.65 22.86 28.18
C VAL A 741 6.69 23.96 27.14
N ASP A 742 7.73 23.97 26.32
CA ASP A 742 7.84 24.81 25.14
C ASP A 742 7.39 24.00 23.93
N PHE A 743 6.43 24.55 23.17
CA PHE A 743 5.83 23.96 21.98
C PHE A 743 6.34 24.65 20.71
N SER A 744 6.67 23.85 19.71
CA SER A 744 7.14 24.28 18.39
C SER A 744 6.18 23.86 17.29
N SER A 745 5.93 24.75 16.32
CA SER A 745 5.22 24.45 15.07
C SER A 745 6.15 24.12 13.90
N GLU A 746 7.47 24.03 14.15
CA GLU A 746 8.49 23.87 13.11
C GLU A 746 8.23 22.67 12.20
N GLY A 747 8.28 22.91 10.89
CA GLY A 747 7.92 21.92 9.86
C GLY A 747 6.47 22.01 9.37
N SER A 748 5.61 22.82 9.99
CA SER A 748 4.27 23.11 9.47
C SER A 748 4.35 23.88 8.14
N ALA A 749 3.59 23.46 7.14
CA ALA A 749 3.62 24.04 5.79
C ALA A 749 2.28 23.89 5.06
N ASP A 750 2.02 24.79 4.12
CA ASP A 750 0.91 24.68 3.17
C ASP A 750 1.41 24.06 1.86
N PRO A 751 0.80 22.97 1.34
CA PRO A 751 1.24 22.34 0.09
C PRO A 751 1.10 23.22 -1.16
N ASP A 752 0.19 24.20 -1.13
CA ASP A 752 -0.11 25.11 -2.24
C ASP A 752 0.61 26.47 -2.08
N GLY A 753 1.35 26.65 -0.99
CA GLY A 753 2.20 27.81 -0.70
C GLY A 753 1.47 28.97 0.00
N ASP A 754 0.28 28.72 0.53
CA ASP A 754 -0.54 29.73 1.18
C ASP A 754 -0.01 30.18 2.56
N ALA A 755 -0.46 31.35 3.00
CA ALA A 755 -0.05 31.92 4.29
C ALA A 755 -0.82 31.27 5.45
N LEU A 756 -0.08 30.85 6.47
CA LEU A 756 -0.62 30.08 7.61
C LEU A 756 -0.97 30.94 8.83
N THR A 757 -1.92 30.45 9.61
CA THR A 757 -2.28 30.92 10.96
C THR A 757 -2.29 29.74 11.94
N PHE A 758 -1.97 30.01 13.21
CA PHE A 758 -1.73 28.98 14.24
C PHE A 758 -2.67 29.19 15.43
N GLU A 759 -3.23 28.11 15.96
CA GLU A 759 -4.03 28.06 17.17
C GLU A 759 -3.60 26.84 18.01
N TRP A 760 -3.32 27.02 19.30
CA TRP A 760 -2.91 25.94 20.22
C TRP A 760 -3.94 25.73 21.33
N ASP A 761 -4.37 24.48 21.53
CA ASP A 761 -5.16 24.00 22.66
C ASP A 761 -4.24 23.08 23.48
N PHE A 762 -3.99 23.38 24.76
CA PHE A 762 -3.00 22.64 25.54
C PHE A 762 -3.59 21.52 26.40
N ASP A 763 -4.87 21.61 26.77
CA ASP A 763 -5.52 20.60 27.62
C ASP A 763 -6.49 19.66 26.86
N GLY A 764 -6.82 20.00 25.61
CA GLY A 764 -7.68 19.23 24.72
C GLY A 764 -9.17 19.43 25.01
N ASP A 765 -9.58 20.51 25.68
CA ASP A 765 -11.00 20.79 25.97
C ASP A 765 -11.81 21.32 24.77
N GLY A 766 -11.14 21.65 23.66
CA GLY A 766 -11.71 22.25 22.45
C GLY A 766 -11.62 23.78 22.44
N THR A 767 -10.89 24.39 23.37
CA THR A 767 -10.67 25.84 23.46
C THR A 767 -9.21 26.18 23.18
N TYR A 768 -8.94 26.88 22.07
CA TYR A 768 -7.59 27.37 21.79
C TYR A 768 -7.16 28.46 22.78
N ASP A 769 -6.11 28.16 23.54
CA ASP A 769 -5.46 28.99 24.57
C ASP A 769 -4.53 30.07 23.98
N SER A 770 -3.88 29.76 22.85
CA SER A 770 -2.87 30.62 22.24
C SER A 770 -3.03 30.70 20.71
N THR A 771 -2.57 31.82 20.14
CA THR A 771 -2.43 32.04 18.70
C THR A 771 -0.99 32.39 18.30
N ASP A 772 -0.03 32.15 19.19
CA ASP A 772 1.39 32.29 18.88
C ASP A 772 1.86 31.06 18.09
N GLU A 773 2.72 31.26 17.09
CA GLU A 773 3.30 30.19 16.25
C GLU A 773 4.02 29.13 17.10
N ASN A 774 4.91 29.59 17.98
CA ASN A 774 5.56 28.78 19.01
C ASN A 774 5.14 29.34 20.38
N ALA A 775 4.79 28.46 21.33
CA ALA A 775 4.15 28.86 22.59
C ALA A 775 4.70 28.09 23.80
N THR A 776 4.49 28.60 25.01
CA THR A 776 4.90 27.93 26.26
C THR A 776 3.67 27.75 27.15
N HIS A 777 3.47 26.54 27.68
CA HIS A 777 2.41 26.22 28.66
C HIS A 777 3.01 25.65 29.95
N THR A 778 2.29 25.75 31.07
CA THR A 778 2.71 25.17 32.35
C THR A 778 1.59 24.35 32.99
N TYR A 779 1.70 23.03 32.92
CA TYR A 779 0.77 22.10 33.55
C TYR A 779 1.00 22.11 35.07
N THR A 780 -0.04 22.46 35.83
CA THR A 780 0.02 22.56 37.31
C THR A 780 -0.82 21.51 38.03
N GLU A 781 -1.65 20.77 37.30
CA GLU A 781 -2.38 19.60 37.76
C GLU A 781 -1.85 18.37 37.00
N GLY A 782 -1.85 17.20 37.64
CA GLY A 782 -1.28 15.99 37.06
C GLY A 782 -2.31 15.14 36.32
N GLY A 783 -1.89 14.57 35.19
CA GLY A 783 -2.76 13.84 34.26
C GLY A 783 -2.10 13.62 32.89
N GLU A 784 -2.85 13.00 32.00
CA GLU A 784 -2.59 13.01 30.54
C GLU A 784 -3.34 14.18 29.91
N PHE A 785 -2.66 14.88 29.01
CA PHE A 785 -3.16 15.97 28.17
C PHE A 785 -2.73 15.69 26.72
N SER A 786 -3.43 16.27 25.75
CA SER A 786 -3.07 16.21 24.34
C SER A 786 -2.99 17.61 23.78
N ALA A 787 -1.77 18.17 23.73
CA ALA A 787 -1.57 19.52 23.21
C ALA A 787 -1.74 19.50 21.69
N GLN A 788 -2.76 20.17 21.18
CA GLN A 788 -3.10 20.22 19.77
C GLN A 788 -2.67 21.55 19.16
N LEU A 789 -1.89 21.47 18.08
CA LEU A 789 -1.72 22.55 17.14
C LEU A 789 -2.76 22.41 16.02
N LYS A 790 -3.48 23.50 15.75
CA LYS A 790 -4.25 23.70 14.52
C LYS A 790 -3.57 24.75 13.66
N VAL A 791 -3.39 24.42 12.38
CA VAL A 791 -2.84 25.30 11.34
C VAL A 791 -3.93 25.58 10.31
N THR A 792 -4.14 26.83 9.90
CA THR A 792 -5.18 27.20 8.90
C THR A 792 -4.60 28.09 7.80
N ASP A 793 -4.94 27.78 6.53
CA ASP A 793 -4.51 28.50 5.32
C ASP A 793 -5.32 29.78 5.04
N SER A 794 -5.17 30.35 3.83
CA SER A 794 -5.96 31.50 3.38
C SER A 794 -7.33 31.12 2.78
N SER A 795 -7.53 29.84 2.41
CA SER A 795 -8.78 29.32 1.84
C SER A 795 -9.83 28.96 2.90
N GLY A 796 -9.39 28.68 4.14
CA GLY A 796 -10.17 28.21 5.27
C GLY A 796 -10.01 26.72 5.60
N LYS A 797 -9.09 25.99 4.95
CA LYS A 797 -8.72 24.61 5.28
C LYS A 797 -7.77 24.58 6.48
N SER A 798 -7.87 23.52 7.30
CA SER A 798 -7.04 23.34 8.48
C SER A 798 -6.36 21.97 8.54
N GLY A 799 -5.12 21.96 9.03
CA GLY A 799 -4.39 20.77 9.47
C GLY A 799 -4.22 20.73 10.98
N PHE A 800 -4.02 19.54 11.54
CA PHE A 800 -3.93 19.30 12.98
C PHE A 800 -2.73 18.41 13.32
N ALA A 801 -2.08 18.68 14.45
CA ALA A 801 -1.02 17.84 15.00
C ALA A 801 -1.17 17.79 16.52
N ASN A 802 -1.04 16.60 17.13
CA ASN A 802 -1.25 16.38 18.56
C ASN A 802 0.05 15.93 19.23
N VAL A 803 0.36 16.45 20.42
CA VAL A 803 1.49 16.00 21.24
C VAL A 803 0.99 15.50 22.59
N PRO A 804 1.15 14.20 22.94
CA PRO A 804 0.74 13.69 24.23
C PRO A 804 1.67 14.20 25.34
N ILE A 805 1.09 14.72 26.41
CA ILE A 805 1.81 15.25 27.58
C ILE A 805 1.32 14.55 28.85
N THR A 806 2.24 13.94 29.61
CA THR A 806 1.95 13.37 30.94
C THR A 806 2.57 14.24 32.03
N ALA A 807 1.78 15.12 32.63
CA ALA A 807 2.26 16.01 33.69
C ALA A 807 2.11 15.35 35.07
N GLY A 808 3.17 15.37 35.88
CA GLY A 808 3.18 14.82 37.23
C GLY A 808 3.67 13.38 37.38
N ASN A 809 4.18 12.77 36.30
CA ASN A 809 4.98 11.54 36.32
C ASN A 809 6.17 11.69 35.36
N THR A 810 7.29 11.02 35.62
CA THR A 810 8.48 11.04 34.76
C THR A 810 8.72 9.64 34.19
N ALA A 811 8.92 9.51 32.88
CA ALA A 811 9.15 8.20 32.28
C ALA A 811 10.43 7.54 32.84
N PRO A 812 10.39 6.23 33.19
CA PRO A 812 11.55 5.54 33.75
C PRO A 812 12.74 5.58 32.80
N LYS A 813 13.94 5.86 33.32
CA LYS A 813 15.17 5.66 32.54
C LYS A 813 15.67 4.24 32.74
N VAL A 814 15.50 3.42 31.71
CA VAL A 814 16.06 2.06 31.61
C VAL A 814 17.40 2.13 30.88
N THR A 815 18.39 1.35 31.29
CA THR A 815 19.70 1.27 30.63
C THR A 815 20.23 -0.15 30.73
N VAL A 816 20.55 -0.76 29.57
CA VAL A 816 21.30 -2.02 29.51
C VAL A 816 22.77 -1.68 29.78
N ASP A 817 23.26 -1.97 30.98
CA ASP A 817 24.65 -1.68 31.41
C ASP A 817 25.64 -2.64 30.72
N ILE A 818 25.22 -3.90 30.56
CA ILE A 818 25.98 -5.00 29.97
C ILE A 818 24.95 -5.89 29.25
N PRO A 819 25.24 -6.41 28.04
CA PRO A 819 26.38 -6.08 27.18
C PRO A 819 26.33 -4.62 26.70
N VAL A 820 27.51 -4.08 26.37
CA VAL A 820 27.62 -2.76 25.71
C VAL A 820 26.99 -2.83 24.31
N ASN A 821 26.35 -1.74 23.88
CA ASN A 821 25.74 -1.66 22.55
C ASN A 821 26.81 -1.79 21.46
N GLY A 822 26.52 -2.55 20.41
CA GLY A 822 27.46 -2.93 19.37
C GLY A 822 28.46 -4.04 19.74
N LYS A 823 28.32 -4.71 20.90
CA LYS A 823 29.23 -5.80 21.29
C LYS A 823 29.25 -6.92 20.23
N LEU A 824 30.45 -7.34 19.85
CA LEU A 824 30.66 -8.48 18.96
C LEU A 824 30.43 -9.84 19.67
N ILE A 825 29.75 -10.76 19.00
CA ILE A 825 29.35 -12.10 19.49
C ILE A 825 29.51 -13.20 18.43
N GLU A 826 29.59 -14.44 18.87
CA GLU A 826 29.27 -15.62 18.04
C GLU A 826 27.83 -16.08 18.35
N PHE A 827 27.06 -16.48 17.33
CA PHE A 827 25.76 -17.10 17.59
C PHE A 827 25.94 -18.45 18.30
N GLY A 828 25.24 -18.65 19.41
CA GLY A 828 25.48 -19.70 20.40
C GLY A 828 26.22 -19.24 21.66
N ASP A 829 26.66 -17.98 21.72
CA ASP A 829 27.20 -17.38 22.94
C ASP A 829 26.15 -17.27 24.06
N ARG A 830 26.64 -17.31 25.30
CA ARG A 830 25.82 -17.09 26.50
C ARG A 830 26.08 -15.71 27.07
N ILE A 831 25.33 -14.72 26.60
CA ILE A 831 25.57 -13.31 26.90
C ILE A 831 24.92 -12.93 28.26
N PRO A 832 25.72 -12.55 29.27
CA PRO A 832 25.17 -12.02 30.52
C PRO A 832 24.61 -10.63 30.28
N TYR A 833 23.44 -10.34 30.84
CA TYR A 833 22.86 -9.00 30.81
C TYR A 833 22.77 -8.41 32.23
N LYS A 834 22.85 -7.09 32.30
CA LYS A 834 22.57 -6.28 33.48
C LYS A 834 21.87 -5.00 33.06
N ILE A 835 20.80 -4.66 33.77
CA ILE A 835 19.96 -3.49 33.54
C ILE A 835 19.96 -2.63 34.80
N THR A 836 20.15 -1.33 34.63
CA THR A 836 19.84 -0.33 35.66
C THR A 836 18.59 0.42 35.24
N VAL A 837 17.66 0.60 36.18
CA VAL A 837 16.48 1.45 36.01
C VAL A 837 16.51 2.52 37.08
N THR A 838 16.31 3.78 36.69
CA THR A 838 16.14 4.91 37.61
C THR A 838 14.83 5.60 37.33
N ASP A 839 14.05 5.78 38.39
CA ASP A 839 12.73 6.39 38.36
C ASP A 839 12.61 7.41 39.51
N PRO A 840 12.29 8.69 39.24
CA PRO A 840 12.22 9.71 40.29
C PRO A 840 11.04 9.50 41.28
N GLU A 841 9.95 8.91 40.83
CA GLU A 841 8.68 8.76 41.55
C GLU A 841 8.60 7.44 42.36
N ASP A 842 8.93 6.29 41.75
CA ASP A 842 8.98 4.95 42.37
C ASP A 842 10.22 4.75 43.28
N GLY A 843 11.32 5.46 43.01
CA GLY A 843 12.53 5.45 43.82
C GLY A 843 13.40 4.19 43.69
N THR A 844 13.11 3.11 44.43
CA THR A 844 13.89 1.85 44.34
C THR A 844 13.11 0.80 43.57
N VAL A 845 13.53 0.59 42.32
CA VAL A 845 12.86 -0.29 41.35
C VAL A 845 12.87 -1.76 41.80
N ASP A 846 11.71 -2.42 41.66
CA ASP A 846 11.58 -3.86 41.83
C ASP A 846 12.02 -4.58 40.55
N CYS A 847 13.22 -5.16 40.59
CA CYS A 847 13.79 -5.91 39.47
C CYS A 847 12.96 -7.10 38.97
N SER A 848 11.93 -7.56 39.69
CA SER A 848 11.02 -8.60 39.18
C SER A 848 9.99 -8.06 38.17
N LYS A 849 9.81 -6.74 38.08
CA LYS A 849 8.99 -6.05 37.08
C LYS A 849 9.76 -5.59 35.84
N VAL A 850 11.09 -5.49 35.94
CA VAL A 850 11.94 -5.20 34.77
C VAL A 850 11.92 -6.44 33.88
N THR A 851 11.68 -6.26 32.58
CA THR A 851 11.68 -7.35 31.61
C THR A 851 12.71 -7.08 30.53
N ILE A 852 13.38 -8.13 30.07
CA ILE A 852 14.23 -8.12 28.88
C ILE A 852 13.63 -9.04 27.82
N ASN A 853 13.51 -8.55 26.60
CA ASN A 853 13.10 -9.31 25.44
C ASN A 853 14.32 -9.49 24.52
N PRO A 854 14.87 -10.70 24.41
CA PRO A 854 15.87 -11.02 23.40
C PRO A 854 15.20 -11.15 22.02
N ALA A 855 15.82 -10.60 20.97
CA ALA A 855 15.34 -10.70 19.60
C ALA A 855 16.47 -11.08 18.63
N LEU A 856 16.16 -11.79 17.55
CA LEU A 856 17.08 -12.03 16.43
C LEU A 856 16.80 -10.99 15.35
N GLY A 857 17.76 -10.11 15.11
CA GLY A 857 17.70 -9.13 14.03
C GLY A 857 18.26 -9.71 12.73
N HIS A 858 17.70 -9.35 11.59
CA HIS A 858 18.28 -9.57 10.27
C HIS A 858 17.78 -8.52 9.28
N ASP A 859 18.68 -8.09 8.40
CA ASP A 859 18.45 -7.00 7.45
C ASP A 859 17.87 -5.76 8.17
N ASP A 860 16.61 -5.38 7.93
CA ASP A 860 15.98 -4.18 8.51
C ASP A 860 15.07 -4.45 9.73
N HIS A 861 15.06 -5.67 10.30
CA HIS A 861 14.06 -6.02 11.33
C HIS A 861 14.48 -7.05 12.38
N GLU A 862 13.64 -7.24 13.41
CA GLU A 862 13.90 -8.24 14.46
C GLU A 862 12.69 -9.12 14.84
N HIS A 863 13.00 -10.36 15.23
CA HIS A 863 12.04 -11.35 15.73
C HIS A 863 12.14 -11.45 17.26
N PRO A 864 11.24 -10.78 18.03
CA PRO A 864 11.26 -10.80 19.49
C PRO A 864 10.85 -12.16 20.06
N THR A 865 11.51 -12.57 21.14
CA THR A 865 11.22 -13.82 21.85
C THR A 865 10.33 -13.58 23.09
N ASN A 866 10.48 -14.39 24.13
CA ASN A 866 9.69 -14.26 25.36
C ASN A 866 10.30 -13.21 26.30
N ASP A 867 9.47 -12.39 26.93
CA ASP A 867 9.89 -11.50 28.02
C ASP A 867 10.45 -12.30 29.20
N ILE A 868 11.70 -12.00 29.59
CA ILE A 868 12.39 -12.58 30.74
C ILE A 868 12.41 -11.55 31.88
N PRO A 869 11.81 -11.83 33.06
CA PRO A 869 11.82 -10.90 34.18
C PRO A 869 13.17 -10.92 34.93
N GLY A 870 13.72 -9.75 35.23
CA GLY A 870 14.94 -9.56 36.01
C GLY A 870 15.81 -8.38 35.54
N CYS A 871 16.48 -7.70 36.48
CA CYS A 871 17.54 -6.74 36.15
C CYS A 871 18.88 -7.41 35.75
N GLU A 872 19.09 -8.70 36.03
CA GLU A 872 20.33 -9.40 35.70
C GLU A 872 20.05 -10.85 35.34
N GLY A 873 20.84 -11.41 34.41
CA GLY A 873 20.64 -12.77 33.93
C GLY A 873 21.61 -13.15 32.81
N THR A 874 21.21 -14.10 31.98
CA THR A 874 21.99 -14.57 30.82
C THR A 874 21.05 -15.07 29.74
N VAL A 875 21.16 -14.49 28.55
CA VAL A 875 20.48 -14.97 27.34
C VAL A 875 21.34 -16.02 26.65
N ASP A 876 20.74 -16.76 25.73
CA ASP A 876 21.44 -17.67 24.81
C ASP A 876 21.26 -17.09 23.40
N THR A 877 22.36 -16.76 22.72
CA THR A 877 22.34 -16.24 21.36
C THR A 877 22.43 -17.36 20.32
N GLY A 878 22.11 -18.60 20.69
CA GLY A 878 21.87 -19.66 19.72
C GLY A 878 20.90 -19.20 18.64
N ASP A 879 21.16 -19.60 17.39
CA ASP A 879 20.30 -19.32 16.24
C ASP A 879 18.84 -19.67 16.58
N LEU A 880 17.98 -18.66 16.55
CA LEU A 880 16.55 -18.79 16.85
C LEU A 880 15.77 -19.36 15.65
N GLY A 881 16.45 -19.52 14.51
CA GLY A 881 16.05 -20.34 13.37
C GLY A 881 15.67 -19.54 12.12
N GLY A 882 16.00 -20.07 10.94
CA GLY A 882 15.24 -19.82 9.71
C GLY A 882 15.81 -18.82 8.70
N HIS A 883 16.96 -18.19 8.95
CA HIS A 883 17.52 -17.19 8.02
C HIS A 883 18.42 -17.82 6.94
N PRO A 884 18.48 -17.26 5.72
CA PRO A 884 19.36 -17.74 4.66
C PRO A 884 20.84 -17.50 5.00
N GLU A 885 21.70 -18.40 4.52
CA GLU A 885 23.16 -18.24 4.60
C GLU A 885 23.56 -16.96 3.84
N GLY A 886 23.92 -15.91 4.58
CA GLY A 886 24.34 -14.63 4.03
C GLY A 886 23.61 -13.39 4.54
N ALA A 887 22.45 -13.48 5.21
CA ALA A 887 21.67 -12.32 5.71
C ALA A 887 22.43 -11.44 6.73
N ASP A 888 22.06 -10.16 6.88
CA ASP A 888 22.74 -9.28 7.86
C ASP A 888 22.23 -9.46 9.29
N LEU A 889 22.69 -10.51 9.95
CA LEU A 889 22.20 -10.85 11.28
C LEU A 889 22.70 -9.89 12.37
N THR A 890 21.85 -9.60 13.35
CA THR A 890 22.21 -8.99 14.65
C THR A 890 21.46 -9.70 15.78
N TYR A 891 21.85 -9.52 17.05
CA TYR A 891 21.09 -10.03 18.19
C TYR A 891 20.78 -8.91 19.16
N VAL A 892 19.53 -8.74 19.56
CA VAL A 892 19.08 -7.52 20.25
C VAL A 892 18.54 -7.85 21.64
N LEU A 893 18.79 -6.93 22.57
CA LEU A 893 18.32 -6.98 23.94
C LEU A 893 17.49 -5.74 24.27
N ASN A 894 16.17 -5.89 24.27
CA ASN A 894 15.21 -4.84 24.60
C ASN A 894 14.75 -4.94 26.05
N ALA A 895 15.22 -4.05 26.91
CA ALA A 895 14.78 -3.92 28.29
C ALA A 895 13.63 -2.91 28.42
N LYS A 896 12.62 -3.22 29.25
CA LYS A 896 11.52 -2.29 29.59
C LYS A 896 11.13 -2.37 31.07
N TYR A 897 10.62 -1.25 31.60
CA TYR A 897 10.03 -1.14 32.93
C TYR A 897 8.87 -0.14 32.90
N THR A 898 7.72 -0.53 33.46
CA THR A 898 6.57 0.35 33.67
C THR A 898 6.47 0.72 35.16
N ASP A 899 6.36 2.02 35.44
CA ASP A 899 6.26 2.57 36.81
C ASP A 899 4.88 2.37 37.47
N GLY A 900 4.67 3.00 38.62
CA GLY A 900 3.40 3.03 39.35
C GLY A 900 2.45 4.19 39.01
N GLY A 901 2.83 5.12 38.14
CA GLY A 901 2.19 6.41 37.93
C GLY A 901 2.58 7.48 38.97
N GLY A 902 2.13 8.72 38.72
CA GLY A 902 2.52 9.91 39.48
C GLY A 902 1.38 10.59 40.24
N ASP A 903 1.53 11.90 40.51
CA ASP A 903 0.54 12.70 41.26
C ASP A 903 -0.66 13.08 40.37
N GLY A 904 -1.50 12.09 40.04
CA GLY A 904 -2.64 12.21 39.12
C GLY A 904 -2.35 11.69 37.70
N ALA A 905 -1.08 11.62 37.31
CA ALA A 905 -0.66 11.05 36.03
C ALA A 905 -0.67 9.50 36.01
N PRO A 906 -0.96 8.88 34.85
CA PRO A 906 -0.88 7.44 34.67
C PRO A 906 0.57 6.93 34.65
N ALA A 907 0.69 5.60 34.60
CA ALA A 907 1.98 4.93 34.57
C ALA A 907 2.67 5.06 33.21
N LEU A 908 3.98 5.32 33.21
CA LEU A 908 4.80 5.43 32.01
C LEU A 908 5.74 4.22 31.89
N THR A 909 6.17 3.93 30.65
CA THR A 909 7.11 2.83 30.38
C THR A 909 8.42 3.39 29.84
N GLY A 910 9.50 3.02 30.51
CA GLY A 910 10.86 3.26 30.06
C GLY A 910 11.42 2.09 29.27
N TYR A 911 12.27 2.38 28.29
CA TYR A 911 12.91 1.40 27.41
C TYR A 911 14.43 1.59 27.39
N GLY A 912 15.17 0.52 27.16
CA GLY A 912 16.62 0.54 26.94
C GLY A 912 17.03 -0.62 26.04
N ARG A 913 17.95 -0.39 25.10
CA ARG A 913 18.30 -1.33 24.03
C ARG A 913 19.81 -1.58 23.99
N SER A 914 20.21 -2.79 23.63
CA SER A 914 21.60 -3.13 23.27
C SER A 914 21.58 -4.09 22.09
N VAL A 915 22.10 -3.65 20.95
CA VAL A 915 22.31 -4.45 19.74
C VAL A 915 23.67 -5.14 19.83
N LEU A 916 23.74 -6.41 19.45
CA LEU A 916 24.94 -7.22 19.41
C LEU A 916 25.21 -7.64 17.97
N GLN A 917 26.46 -7.58 17.58
CA GLN A 917 26.91 -7.72 16.20
C GLN A 917 27.62 -9.07 16.02
N PRO A 918 27.42 -9.81 14.93
CA PRO A 918 28.20 -11.01 14.65
C PRO A 918 29.68 -10.67 14.46
N LYS A 919 30.57 -11.56 14.94
CA LYS A 919 32.02 -11.46 14.71
C LYS A 919 32.40 -11.49 13.21
N LEU A 920 31.55 -12.04 12.34
CA LEU A 920 31.70 -11.99 10.88
C LEU A 920 30.62 -11.08 10.29
N LYS A 921 31.03 -10.08 9.50
CA LYS A 921 30.17 -9.16 8.76
C LYS A 921 30.50 -9.21 7.27
N GLN A 922 29.49 -9.17 6.41
CA GLN A 922 29.69 -8.88 4.98
C GLN A 922 30.06 -7.39 4.82
N ALA A 923 30.87 -7.05 3.82
CA ALA A 923 31.31 -5.67 3.63
C ALA A 923 30.23 -4.77 3.00
N GLU A 924 29.27 -5.35 2.28
CA GLU A 924 28.13 -4.65 1.68
C GLU A 924 27.04 -4.25 2.68
N TYR A 925 27.02 -4.83 3.88
CA TYR A 925 26.09 -4.49 4.96
C TYR A 925 26.63 -3.37 5.85
N HIS A 926 27.06 -2.28 5.22
CA HIS A 926 27.50 -1.07 5.91
C HIS A 926 26.31 -0.14 6.20
N ASP A 927 26.46 0.68 7.23
CA ASP A 927 25.50 1.72 7.59
C ASP A 927 25.79 3.05 6.85
N ASP A 928 26.99 3.19 6.28
CA ASP A 928 27.51 4.42 5.67
C ASP A 928 28.76 4.13 4.83
N GLN A 929 28.98 4.89 3.76
CA GLN A 929 30.15 4.74 2.88
C GLN A 929 30.55 6.03 2.16
N SER A 930 31.81 6.09 1.71
CA SER A 930 32.33 7.16 0.85
C SER A 930 33.22 6.59 -0.24
N GLY A 931 32.91 6.93 -1.50
CA GLY A 931 33.73 6.64 -2.68
C GLY A 931 33.63 5.21 -3.21
N THR A 932 33.15 4.26 -2.40
CA THR A 932 32.96 2.86 -2.79
C THR A 932 31.61 2.57 -3.45
N ARG A 933 31.49 1.35 -3.98
CA ARG A 933 30.24 0.80 -4.52
C ARG A 933 30.07 -0.66 -4.13
N ILE A 934 28.82 -1.08 -3.87
CA ILE A 934 28.44 -2.49 -3.77
C ILE A 934 28.41 -3.08 -5.19
N VAL A 935 29.14 -4.16 -5.42
CA VAL A 935 29.32 -4.80 -6.73
C VAL A 935 28.81 -6.24 -6.68
N ASP A 936 27.86 -6.59 -7.54
CA ASP A 936 27.42 -7.98 -7.71
C ASP A 936 28.55 -8.84 -8.26
N GLN A 937 28.88 -9.91 -7.54
CA GLN A 937 30.00 -10.78 -7.83
C GLN A 937 29.77 -12.18 -7.23
N ALA A 938 29.32 -13.12 -8.04
CA ALA A 938 28.97 -14.50 -7.62
C ALA A 938 30.11 -15.35 -7.02
N GLY A 939 31.34 -14.83 -6.95
CA GLY A 939 32.48 -15.47 -6.27
C GLY A 939 32.75 -14.96 -4.85
N ALA A 940 32.09 -13.89 -4.42
CA ALA A 940 32.13 -13.34 -3.07
C ALA A 940 31.18 -14.11 -2.13
N ALA A 941 31.36 -13.97 -0.82
CA ALA A 941 30.72 -14.83 0.19
C ALA A 941 29.18 -14.81 0.15
N ASN A 942 28.58 -13.66 -0.16
CA ASN A 942 27.14 -13.46 -0.31
C ASN A 942 26.76 -12.99 -1.74
N GLY A 943 27.61 -13.26 -2.73
CA GLY A 943 27.38 -12.84 -4.12
C GLY A 943 27.48 -11.32 -4.37
N LYS A 944 27.81 -10.53 -3.35
CA LYS A 944 28.10 -9.09 -3.40
C LYS A 944 29.41 -8.81 -2.67
N ARG A 945 29.95 -7.60 -2.85
CA ARG A 945 31.20 -7.13 -2.23
C ARG A 945 31.32 -5.61 -2.33
N ILE A 946 32.26 -5.03 -1.60
CA ILE A 946 32.70 -3.64 -1.80
C ILE A 946 33.81 -3.58 -2.86
N GLY A 947 33.63 -2.68 -3.84
CA GLY A 947 34.55 -2.44 -4.95
C GLY A 947 34.65 -0.97 -5.34
N ASP A 948 35.37 -0.74 -6.46
CA ASP A 948 35.76 0.58 -6.99
C ASP A 948 36.60 1.44 -5.99
N ILE A 949 37.23 0.77 -5.02
CA ILE A 949 38.01 1.36 -3.92
C ILE A 949 39.21 2.18 -4.40
N SER A 950 39.26 3.44 -3.98
CA SER A 950 40.39 4.38 -4.12
C SER A 950 40.99 4.78 -2.77
N ASP A 951 42.06 5.60 -2.79
CA ASP A 951 42.76 6.04 -1.57
C ASP A 951 41.94 7.05 -0.77
N GLY A 952 41.62 6.70 0.48
CA GLY A 952 40.81 7.50 1.40
C GLY A 952 39.31 7.18 1.39
N ASP A 953 38.87 6.26 0.54
CA ASP A 953 37.50 5.72 0.56
C ASP A 953 37.28 4.85 1.80
N TRP A 954 36.02 4.63 2.19
CA TRP A 954 35.69 3.85 3.39
C TRP A 954 34.26 3.33 3.38
N VAL A 955 34.03 2.30 4.18
CA VAL A 955 32.70 1.85 4.64
C VAL A 955 32.66 1.87 6.17
N ALA A 956 31.49 1.97 6.79
CA ALA A 956 31.38 2.06 8.24
C ALA A 956 30.20 1.27 8.82
N PHE A 957 30.36 0.85 10.07
CA PHE A 957 29.39 0.04 10.82
C PHE A 957 29.06 0.69 12.18
N GLU A 958 27.78 0.78 12.55
CA GLU A 958 27.28 1.36 13.81
C GLU A 958 25.93 0.73 14.22
N PRO A 959 25.70 0.35 15.50
CA PRO A 959 26.61 0.42 16.63
C PRO A 959 27.61 -0.73 16.64
N MET A 960 28.87 -0.43 16.96
CA MET A 960 29.94 -1.43 17.10
C MET A 960 30.78 -1.21 18.36
N SER A 961 31.32 -2.28 18.93
CA SER A 961 32.27 -2.22 20.05
C SER A 961 33.35 -3.28 19.90
N VAL A 962 34.61 -2.86 20.00
CA VAL A 962 35.79 -3.76 19.97
C VAL A 962 36.23 -4.22 21.36
N GLU A 963 35.39 -4.03 22.39
CA GLU A 963 35.66 -4.56 23.73
C GLU A 963 35.79 -6.08 23.71
N GLY A 964 36.99 -6.58 24.00
CA GLY A 964 37.29 -8.02 23.95
C GLY A 964 37.66 -8.55 22.57
N VAL A 965 37.88 -7.71 21.57
CA VAL A 965 38.45 -8.13 20.27
C VAL A 965 39.98 -8.18 20.38
N ASP A 966 40.56 -9.33 20.03
CA ASP A 966 42.01 -9.56 19.96
C ASP A 966 42.58 -9.20 18.57
N SER A 967 41.85 -9.52 17.48
CA SER A 967 42.32 -9.29 16.10
C SER A 967 41.19 -9.09 15.08
N VAL A 968 41.54 -8.55 13.91
CA VAL A 968 40.67 -8.44 12.74
C VAL A 968 41.37 -8.99 11.48
N SER A 969 40.61 -9.67 10.63
CA SER A 969 40.98 -10.10 9.28
C SER A 969 39.90 -9.68 8.28
N TYR A 970 40.27 -9.66 7.00
CA TYR A 970 39.37 -9.30 5.90
C TYR A 970 39.45 -10.36 4.82
N GLN A 971 38.33 -10.72 4.21
CA GLN A 971 38.34 -11.45 2.95
C GLN A 971 38.43 -10.44 1.80
N VAL A 972 39.46 -10.57 0.96
CA VAL A 972 39.77 -9.58 -0.07
C VAL A 972 40.16 -10.24 -1.40
N SER A 973 40.04 -9.52 -2.50
CA SER A 973 40.66 -9.88 -3.78
C SER A 973 41.54 -8.75 -4.31
N SER A 974 42.69 -9.08 -4.90
CA SER A 974 43.59 -8.11 -5.51
C SER A 974 44.58 -8.79 -6.47
N PRO A 975 44.60 -8.44 -7.77
CA PRO A 975 45.65 -8.88 -8.69
C PRO A 975 46.98 -8.15 -8.46
N TYR A 976 47.00 -7.11 -7.60
CA TYR A 976 48.17 -6.26 -7.37
C TYR A 976 48.87 -6.56 -6.04
N GLY A 977 48.13 -6.70 -4.94
CA GLY A 977 48.70 -6.85 -3.60
C GLY A 977 49.39 -5.57 -3.11
N VAL A 978 48.67 -4.45 -3.21
CA VAL A 978 49.12 -3.13 -2.77
C VAL A 978 48.01 -2.43 -2.00
N GLY A 979 48.38 -1.53 -1.08
CA GLY A 979 47.45 -0.87 -0.17
C GLY A 979 47.30 -1.58 1.17
N ALA A 980 46.45 -1.02 2.03
CA ALA A 980 46.10 -1.55 3.33
C ALA A 980 44.70 -1.07 3.76
N ILE A 981 44.05 -1.85 4.63
CA ILE A 981 42.81 -1.47 5.30
C ILE A 981 43.15 -0.96 6.69
N GLU A 982 42.64 0.21 7.07
CA GLU A 982 42.75 0.79 8.40
C GLU A 982 41.40 0.70 9.12
N LEU A 983 41.35 -0.03 10.25
CA LEU A 983 40.19 -0.02 11.14
C LEU A 983 40.29 1.19 12.07
N ARG A 984 39.27 2.05 12.09
CA ARG A 984 39.26 3.32 12.85
C ARG A 984 37.95 3.50 13.63
N ALA A 985 38.01 4.19 14.77
CA ALA A 985 36.83 4.50 15.58
C ALA A 985 36.42 5.98 15.48
N GLY A 986 35.11 6.21 15.38
CA GLY A 986 34.43 7.51 15.52
C GLY A 986 34.46 8.42 14.29
N ALA A 987 35.49 8.34 13.44
CA ALA A 987 35.59 9.08 12.18
C ALA A 987 36.56 8.38 11.20
N PRO A 988 36.52 8.69 9.88
CA PRO A 988 37.47 8.17 8.90
C PRO A 988 38.93 8.54 9.18
N ASP A 989 39.19 9.68 9.83
CA ASP A 989 40.52 10.09 10.31
C ASP A 989 40.71 9.88 11.83
N GLY A 990 39.76 9.19 12.46
CA GLY A 990 39.66 8.94 13.90
C GLY A 990 40.69 7.96 14.46
N GLU A 991 40.40 7.38 15.62
CA GLU A 991 41.38 6.57 16.35
C GLU A 991 41.72 5.26 15.62
N LEU A 992 42.96 5.13 15.17
CA LEU A 992 43.46 3.95 14.46
C LEU A 992 43.58 2.74 15.41
N LEU A 993 42.80 1.70 15.11
CA LEU A 993 42.71 0.46 15.87
C LEU A 993 43.57 -0.66 15.28
N ALA A 994 43.59 -0.82 13.95
CA ALA A 994 44.38 -1.81 13.24
C ALA A 994 44.76 -1.34 11.82
N THR A 995 45.83 -1.88 11.26
CA THR A 995 46.23 -1.66 9.84
C THR A 995 46.62 -3.00 9.21
N THR A 996 45.84 -3.45 8.23
CA THR A 996 45.99 -4.76 7.59
C THR A 996 46.46 -4.60 6.14
N PRO A 997 47.68 -5.04 5.78
CA PRO A 997 48.20 -4.92 4.42
C PRO A 997 47.53 -5.89 3.45
N ILE A 998 47.27 -5.44 2.22
CA ILE A 998 46.57 -6.25 1.21
C ILE A 998 47.52 -7.24 0.51
N PRO A 999 47.24 -8.55 0.53
CA PRO A 999 48.00 -9.56 -0.20
C PRO A 999 47.65 -9.56 -1.70
N ASN A 1000 48.58 -10.05 -2.53
CA ASN A 1000 48.26 -10.40 -3.93
C ASN A 1000 47.52 -11.75 -3.95
N THR A 1001 46.24 -11.74 -4.32
CA THR A 1001 45.43 -12.97 -4.41
C THR A 1001 45.57 -13.64 -5.78
N GLY A 1002 45.84 -12.85 -6.81
CA GLY A 1002 46.24 -13.27 -8.16
C GLY A 1002 45.26 -12.83 -9.25
N ASP A 1003 43.99 -12.65 -8.91
CA ASP A 1003 42.92 -12.17 -9.79
C ASP A 1003 41.77 -11.56 -8.96
N TRP A 1004 40.85 -10.85 -9.62
CA TRP A 1004 39.69 -10.21 -8.99
C TRP A 1004 38.66 -11.21 -8.45
N ASP A 1005 38.52 -12.37 -9.11
CA ASP A 1005 37.59 -13.44 -8.72
C ASP A 1005 38.22 -14.44 -7.73
N VAL A 1006 39.38 -14.10 -7.14
CA VAL A 1006 40.11 -14.96 -6.20
C VAL A 1006 40.15 -14.27 -4.83
N TYR A 1007 39.19 -14.62 -3.98
CA TYR A 1007 39.10 -14.15 -2.60
C TYR A 1007 40.05 -14.92 -1.69
N ARG A 1008 40.70 -14.22 -0.76
CA ARG A 1008 41.52 -14.81 0.31
C ARG A 1008 41.42 -13.99 1.59
N PRO A 1009 41.46 -14.65 2.76
CA PRO A 1009 41.63 -13.94 4.02
C PRO A 1009 43.03 -13.31 4.10
N THR A 1010 43.10 -12.12 4.69
CA THR A 1010 44.35 -11.52 5.19
C THR A 1010 44.85 -12.27 6.42
N ASP A 1011 46.15 -12.20 6.73
CA ASP A 1011 46.63 -12.61 8.07
C ASP A 1011 45.92 -11.75 9.15
N PRO A 1012 45.40 -12.33 10.25
CA PRO A 1012 44.77 -11.55 11.33
C PRO A 1012 45.74 -10.56 11.98
N VAL A 1013 45.30 -9.32 12.13
CA VAL A 1013 46.08 -8.22 12.72
C VAL A 1013 45.53 -7.85 14.10
N PRO A 1014 46.38 -7.66 15.13
CA PRO A 1014 45.93 -7.27 16.45
C PRO A 1014 45.14 -5.96 16.44
N VAL A 1015 43.98 -5.97 17.09
CA VAL A 1015 43.14 -4.78 17.29
C VAL A 1015 43.56 -4.07 18.58
N LYS A 1016 43.69 -2.75 18.52
CA LYS A 1016 43.93 -1.94 19.71
C LYS A 1016 42.66 -1.91 20.56
N ALA A 1017 42.77 -2.29 21.83
CA ALA A 1017 41.69 -2.18 22.81
C ALA A 1017 41.15 -0.74 22.89
N HIS A 1018 39.83 -0.61 22.82
CA HIS A 1018 39.08 0.65 22.80
C HIS A 1018 37.69 0.41 23.41
N ASP A 1019 37.34 1.17 24.44
CA ASP A 1019 36.16 0.91 25.29
C ASP A 1019 34.91 1.63 24.76
N GLY A 1020 33.72 1.04 24.94
CA GLY A 1020 32.43 1.62 24.59
C GLY A 1020 31.91 1.31 23.18
N THR A 1021 30.80 1.96 22.82
CA THR A 1021 30.15 1.89 21.50
C THR A 1021 30.66 3.00 20.58
N HIS A 1022 30.92 2.68 19.31
CA HIS A 1022 31.45 3.58 18.29
C HIS A 1022 30.86 3.25 16.91
N LYS A 1023 30.87 4.22 16.00
CA LYS A 1023 30.92 3.96 14.56
C LYS A 1023 32.34 3.47 14.19
N LEU A 1024 32.46 2.28 13.63
CA LEU A 1024 33.73 1.73 13.15
C LEU A 1024 33.86 1.93 11.65
N TYR A 1025 34.95 2.58 11.25
CA TYR A 1025 35.30 2.85 9.86
C TYR A 1025 36.35 1.85 9.37
N VAL A 1026 36.08 1.25 8.21
CA VAL A 1026 37.01 0.41 7.45
C VAL A 1026 37.53 1.27 6.30
N VAL A 1027 38.69 1.90 6.52
CA VAL A 1027 39.26 2.92 5.62
C VAL A 1027 40.29 2.31 4.68
N PHE A 1028 40.17 2.59 3.40
CA PHE A 1028 41.01 2.02 2.36
C PHE A 1028 42.16 2.94 2.01
N THR A 1029 43.38 2.42 2.07
CA THR A 1029 44.60 3.15 1.69
C THR A 1029 45.26 2.45 0.51
N SER A 1030 45.66 3.20 -0.52
CA SER A 1030 46.16 2.63 -1.75
C SER A 1030 47.06 3.58 -2.56
N PRO A 1031 48.14 3.09 -3.21
CA PRO A 1031 48.91 3.89 -4.15
C PRO A 1031 48.22 4.11 -5.51
N GLN A 1032 47.04 3.52 -5.76
CA GLN A 1032 46.28 3.61 -7.01
C GLN A 1032 44.78 3.36 -6.78
N ASN A 1033 43.92 3.93 -7.64
CA ASN A 1033 42.50 3.59 -7.68
C ASN A 1033 42.29 2.13 -8.11
N ASN A 1034 41.21 1.52 -7.62
CA ASN A 1034 40.78 0.15 -7.90
C ASN A 1034 41.92 -0.85 -7.68
N ALA A 1035 42.46 -0.89 -6.45
CA ALA A 1035 43.60 -1.72 -6.09
C ALA A 1035 43.24 -3.08 -5.48
N PHE A 1036 42.09 -3.16 -4.82
CA PHE A 1036 41.57 -4.36 -4.17
C PHE A 1036 40.07 -4.21 -3.93
N ASP A 1037 39.42 -5.33 -3.67
CA ASP A 1037 38.01 -5.42 -3.29
C ASP A 1037 37.91 -6.08 -1.90
N VAL A 1038 36.84 -5.79 -1.15
CA VAL A 1038 36.59 -6.35 0.19
C VAL A 1038 35.24 -7.05 0.21
N ASP A 1039 35.25 -8.28 0.71
CA ASP A 1039 34.14 -9.24 0.73
C ASP A 1039 33.57 -9.32 2.16
N THR A 1040 34.41 -9.68 3.15
CA THR A 1040 34.00 -9.75 4.56
C THR A 1040 34.99 -9.08 5.52
N VAL A 1041 34.49 -8.73 6.70
CA VAL A 1041 35.24 -8.32 7.89
C VAL A 1041 35.03 -9.38 8.98
N GLU A 1042 36.11 -9.95 9.51
CA GLU A 1042 36.07 -10.97 10.56
C GLU A 1042 36.86 -10.50 11.78
N PHE A 1043 36.19 -10.43 12.93
CA PHE A 1043 36.76 -10.11 14.23
C PHE A 1043 37.00 -11.40 15.03
N SER A 1044 38.10 -11.47 15.77
CA SER A 1044 38.40 -12.62 16.65
C SER A 1044 38.66 -12.14 18.07
N GLY A 1045 38.16 -12.90 19.04
CA GLY A 1045 38.30 -12.65 20.48
C GLY A 1045 37.62 -13.77 21.28
N PRO A 1046 37.76 -13.78 22.62
CA PRO A 1046 37.13 -14.72 23.55
C PRO A 1046 35.58 -14.80 23.50
#